data_AF-D8PU19-F1
#
_entry.id   AF-D8PU19-F1
#
_cell.length_a   1.000
_cell.length_b   1.000
_cell.length_c   1.000
_cell.angle_alpha   90.00
_cell.angle_beta   90.00
_cell.angle_gamma   90.00
#
_symmetry.space_group_name_H-M   'P 1'
#
loop_
_entity.id
_entity.type
_entity.pdbx_description
1 polymer ?
#
loop_
_entity_poly.entity_id
_entity_poly.type
_entity_poly.pdbx_seq_one_letter_code
_entity_poly.pdbx_strand_id
1 'polypeptide(L)'
;MSIAKCKSLHVKPGPPPSFHDRAVSDRHVPGTKPVWVRNATLWTGNANGTEVVTGDLLLADGLIKAVGIIPDALLRAYPDVESIDARAAWVTPGLVDLHSHMGVGASPKLQGAGDTNSHAAPMQPWLRSIDGLNTHDESFKLGIAGGLTTALILPGSANGIGGQAFVIKLRETEERSPSAMLLEPPFGLNGSQVGADGPPRWRQMKYALPCPRVYSQTRMDTFWQFREAYDKARQIKEAQDEYCEAALAGQWNLVEGKAFPEELQWEALVDVLRGKVKVQTHCYEAVDLDDFVRLSNEFRFPIAAFHHAHESYLVPDVLKRAYDHPPASAIFAAFSRYKREAYRHSEFAARILYDAGLKVVLKSDHSGVVSRYLLHEAQQVHYFGLPENVALASVISTPAEVMGMDHRIGFLRPAYDADVVIWDSHPLQLGATPTQVFVDGAAQLDHPVVTANKDKALQTSPAVPDWADEAASTIGYEGLPPLAPENIKEQAVVFTGVREIITHNGTTVTSAEDLAVIARDGVITCVGIHCAGVTDAAGARIVELEGGALSPGFVTFGTPLGLAEISSDTSTADGPVGEVGAVLPRAVDGLLFGTRDALLAYRHGVTRGVVAPQSSDKLVSGLSVAFSLGALNKVEKGAVTQRIVALHAEVTLKAKESVSTQVARLRALLLDAWRSDTGKQASELIEAAQRVVRGEIPLVVKAHSADVIATLLDLKKDVEAETGRAFSLTIAGGTEAHLIAPELAASGVGVLVLSPRSFPYDWERKRISPGPPLTKDSNVLALVEAGVTVGIGPHGASGPSSWGVRNTRFDVIWLLLESDGRLSKEHALALASTNVEKLLGAKSSGDLVATRSGGLLDFGSKVVGVVSAERGVIDLL
;
A
#
# COMPACT_ATOMS: atom_id res chain seq x y z
N MET A 1 -15.37 46.51 -13.31
CA MET A 1 -14.59 45.27 -13.08
C MET A 1 -13.78 45.34 -11.79
N SER A 2 -13.09 46.46 -11.51
CA SER A 2 -12.22 46.63 -10.33
C SER A 2 -12.88 46.47 -8.96
N ILE A 3 -14.05 47.07 -8.70
CA ILE A 3 -14.74 46.94 -7.39
C ILE A 3 -15.13 45.49 -7.08
N ALA A 4 -15.71 44.79 -8.06
CA ALA A 4 -16.12 43.38 -7.90
C ALA A 4 -14.93 42.48 -7.56
N LYS A 5 -13.81 42.68 -8.26
CA LYS A 5 -12.55 41.97 -8.01
C LYS A 5 -12.01 42.27 -6.61
N CYS A 6 -12.09 43.52 -6.16
CA CYS A 6 -11.66 43.89 -4.81
C CYS A 6 -12.51 43.27 -3.71
N LYS A 7 -13.84 43.22 -3.89
CA LYS A 7 -14.73 42.54 -2.94
C LYS A 7 -14.40 41.05 -2.83
N SER A 8 -14.11 40.38 -3.95
CA SER A 8 -13.85 38.94 -3.96
C SER A 8 -12.53 38.54 -3.28
N LEU A 9 -11.58 39.47 -3.07
CA LEU A 9 -10.30 39.18 -2.40
C LEU A 9 -10.47 38.67 -0.97
N HIS A 10 -11.50 39.13 -0.26
CA HIS A 10 -11.74 38.79 1.15
C HIS A 10 -12.77 37.69 1.37
N VAL A 11 -13.38 37.16 0.30
CA VAL A 11 -14.38 36.09 0.40
C VAL A 11 -13.69 34.75 0.65
N LYS A 12 -14.10 34.06 1.72
CA LYS A 12 -13.57 32.72 2.08
C LYS A 12 -14.11 31.66 1.11
N PRO A 13 -13.33 30.63 0.75
CA PRO A 13 -13.83 29.53 -0.06
C PRO A 13 -14.84 28.68 0.69
N GLY A 14 -15.75 28.07 -0.05
CA GLY A 14 -16.74 27.15 0.48
C GLY A 14 -17.96 27.03 -0.42
N PRO A 15 -18.91 26.15 -0.07
CA PRO A 15 -20.19 26.11 -0.76
C PRO A 15 -21.00 27.39 -0.51
N PRO A 16 -21.87 27.80 -1.46
CA PRO A 16 -22.88 28.81 -1.17
C PRO A 16 -23.83 28.34 -0.04
N PRO A 17 -24.44 29.25 0.75
CA PRO A 17 -25.34 28.86 1.84
C PRO A 17 -26.50 27.95 1.43
N SER A 18 -26.99 28.11 0.19
CA SER A 18 -28.08 27.31 -0.39
C SER A 18 -27.62 26.00 -1.03
N PHE A 19 -26.37 25.57 -0.83
CA PHE A 19 -25.80 24.42 -1.54
C PHE A 19 -26.60 23.14 -1.29
N HIS A 20 -27.06 22.91 -0.06
CA HIS A 20 -27.83 21.73 0.30
C HIS A 20 -29.31 21.79 -0.07
N ASP A 21 -29.80 22.92 -0.60
CA ASP A 21 -31.16 23.05 -1.13
C ASP A 21 -31.31 22.41 -2.52
N ARG A 22 -30.21 21.91 -3.09
CA ARG A 22 -30.16 21.30 -4.42
C ARG A 22 -31.05 20.05 -4.49
N ALA A 23 -31.98 20.06 -5.44
CA ALA A 23 -32.80 18.90 -5.75
C ALA A 23 -32.04 17.85 -6.58
N VAL A 24 -31.07 18.28 -7.39
CA VAL A 24 -30.29 17.43 -8.31
C VAL A 24 -28.81 17.79 -8.16
N SER A 25 -27.94 16.80 -8.21
CA SER A 25 -26.48 17.02 -8.24
C SER A 25 -26.08 17.68 -9.57
N ASP A 26 -25.16 18.64 -9.51
CA ASP A 26 -24.47 19.20 -10.68
C ASP A 26 -23.64 18.15 -11.45
N ARG A 27 -23.42 16.98 -10.84
CA ARG A 27 -22.74 15.82 -11.45
C ARG A 27 -23.69 14.67 -11.80
N HIS A 28 -25.01 14.87 -11.69
CA HIS A 28 -25.99 13.84 -12.02
C HIS A 28 -25.84 13.38 -13.48
N VAL A 29 -25.78 12.06 -13.68
CA VAL A 29 -25.74 11.44 -15.00
C VAL A 29 -27.18 11.21 -15.48
N PRO A 30 -27.64 11.88 -16.55
CA PRO A 30 -28.98 11.69 -17.08
C PRO A 30 -29.27 10.22 -17.38
N GLY A 31 -30.48 9.76 -17.02
CA GLY A 31 -30.88 8.36 -17.21
C GLY A 31 -30.45 7.41 -16.09
N THR A 32 -29.68 7.88 -15.09
CA THR A 32 -29.40 7.09 -13.88
C THR A 32 -30.68 6.87 -13.09
N LYS A 33 -31.03 5.60 -12.87
CA LYS A 33 -32.22 5.25 -12.09
C LYS A 33 -32.01 5.57 -10.61
N PRO A 34 -33.08 5.98 -9.89
CA PRO A 34 -33.07 6.00 -8.43
C PRO A 34 -32.81 4.60 -7.88
N VAL A 35 -32.08 4.50 -6.78
CA VAL A 35 -31.75 3.25 -6.10
C VAL A 35 -32.18 3.31 -4.64
N TRP A 36 -32.99 2.35 -4.22
CA TRP A 36 -33.38 2.12 -2.84
C TRP A 36 -32.62 0.91 -2.29
N VAL A 37 -31.61 1.16 -1.47
CA VAL A 37 -30.86 0.15 -0.74
C VAL A 37 -31.60 -0.13 0.56
N ARG A 38 -32.03 -1.38 0.77
CA ARG A 38 -32.84 -1.80 1.91
C ARG A 38 -32.04 -2.62 2.91
N ASN A 39 -32.46 -2.56 4.18
CA ASN A 39 -31.97 -3.45 5.22
C ASN A 39 -30.44 -3.46 5.29
N ALA A 40 -29.83 -2.30 5.50
CA ALA A 40 -28.40 -2.09 5.55
C ALA A 40 -27.92 -1.66 6.94
N THR A 41 -26.63 -1.91 7.21
CA THR A 41 -25.89 -1.34 8.34
C THR A 41 -25.09 -0.14 7.85
N LEU A 42 -25.62 1.06 8.07
CA LEU A 42 -25.13 2.31 7.48
C LEU A 42 -24.12 2.97 8.42
N TRP A 43 -22.83 2.96 8.07
CA TRP A 43 -21.84 3.80 8.74
C TRP A 43 -21.93 5.20 8.13
N THR A 44 -22.40 6.20 8.90
CA THR A 44 -22.76 7.51 8.31
C THR A 44 -21.60 8.49 8.25
N GLY A 45 -20.52 8.23 8.99
CA GLY A 45 -19.42 9.16 9.22
C GLY A 45 -19.73 10.25 10.25
N ASN A 46 -20.98 10.38 10.72
CA ASN A 46 -21.35 11.36 11.73
C ASN A 46 -20.77 11.01 13.12
N ALA A 47 -20.83 11.97 14.03
CA ALA A 47 -20.36 11.83 15.40
C ALA A 47 -18.90 11.31 15.47
N ASN A 48 -18.01 11.85 14.65
CA ASN A 48 -16.61 11.38 14.54
C ASN A 48 -16.51 9.89 14.17
N GLY A 49 -17.37 9.46 13.25
CA GLY A 49 -17.41 8.08 12.74
C GLY A 49 -18.05 7.05 13.66
N THR A 50 -18.69 7.43 14.78
CA THR A 50 -19.30 6.47 15.71
C THR A 50 -20.77 6.18 15.41
N GLU A 51 -21.42 6.95 14.54
CA GLU A 51 -22.82 6.74 14.21
C GLU A 51 -22.99 5.62 13.17
N VAL A 52 -23.70 4.56 13.59
CA VAL A 52 -24.13 3.46 12.74
C VAL A 52 -25.65 3.36 12.82
N VAL A 53 -26.33 3.39 11.66
CA VAL A 53 -27.79 3.35 11.55
C VAL A 53 -28.19 2.06 10.83
N THR A 54 -29.10 1.27 11.42
CA THR A 54 -29.75 0.17 10.71
C THR A 54 -30.97 0.71 9.96
N GLY A 55 -31.05 0.48 8.66
CA GLY A 55 -32.17 0.92 7.85
C GLY A 55 -31.86 0.97 6.37
N ASP A 56 -32.48 1.92 5.68
CA ASP A 56 -32.47 2.02 4.24
C ASP A 56 -31.75 3.28 3.77
N LEU A 57 -31.38 3.30 2.49
CA LEU A 57 -30.77 4.45 1.82
C LEU A 57 -31.48 4.67 0.48
N LEU A 58 -31.86 5.92 0.19
CA LEU A 58 -32.40 6.29 -1.12
C LEU A 58 -31.42 7.19 -1.86
N LEU A 59 -30.97 6.74 -3.02
CA LEU A 59 -30.12 7.47 -3.95
C LEU A 59 -30.96 7.89 -5.15
N ALA A 60 -31.00 9.17 -5.47
CA ALA A 60 -31.67 9.65 -6.67
C ALA A 60 -31.10 10.99 -7.11
N ASP A 61 -31.18 11.30 -8.41
CA ASP A 61 -30.72 12.59 -8.96
C ASP A 61 -29.23 12.91 -8.64
N GLY A 62 -28.43 11.86 -8.49
CA GLY A 62 -27.02 11.92 -8.06
C GLY A 62 -26.78 12.33 -6.61
N LEU A 63 -27.83 12.31 -5.78
CA LEU A 63 -27.78 12.69 -4.36
C LEU A 63 -28.31 11.57 -3.46
N ILE A 64 -27.82 11.56 -2.21
CA ILE A 64 -28.46 10.84 -1.11
C ILE A 64 -29.71 11.62 -0.73
N LYS A 65 -30.88 11.00 -0.86
CA LYS A 65 -32.18 11.63 -0.55
C LYS A 65 -32.62 11.40 0.88
N ALA A 66 -32.36 10.22 1.43
CA ALA A 66 -32.69 9.87 2.81
C ALA A 66 -31.82 8.70 3.31
N VAL A 67 -31.61 8.64 4.62
CA VAL A 67 -30.76 7.68 5.35
C VAL A 67 -31.56 7.15 6.54
N GLY A 68 -31.56 5.84 6.76
CA GLY A 68 -32.34 5.18 7.82
C GLY A 68 -33.79 4.94 7.39
N ILE A 69 -34.73 5.76 7.87
CA ILE A 69 -36.16 5.58 7.55
C ILE A 69 -36.51 6.43 6.32
N ILE A 70 -37.01 5.79 5.27
CA ILE A 70 -37.44 6.45 4.03
C ILE A 70 -38.94 6.72 4.08
N PRO A 71 -39.42 7.97 3.99
CA PRO A 71 -40.85 8.26 3.94
C PRO A 71 -41.50 7.70 2.67
N ASP A 72 -42.64 7.02 2.78
CA ASP A 72 -43.37 6.48 1.63
C ASP A 72 -43.67 7.53 0.54
N ALA A 73 -43.95 8.77 0.95
CA ALA A 73 -44.20 9.86 0.02
C ALA A 73 -42.97 10.21 -0.83
N LEU A 74 -41.78 10.12 -0.24
CA LEU A 74 -40.51 10.32 -0.95
C LEU A 74 -40.23 9.16 -1.90
N LEU A 75 -40.47 7.92 -1.47
CA LEU A 75 -40.30 6.76 -2.35
C LEU A 75 -41.26 6.80 -3.54
N ARG A 76 -42.53 7.18 -3.32
CA ARG A 76 -43.53 7.36 -4.40
C ARG A 76 -43.18 8.47 -5.40
N ALA A 77 -42.31 9.41 -5.04
CA ALA A 77 -41.83 10.43 -5.97
C ALA A 77 -40.90 9.85 -7.06
N TYR A 78 -40.40 8.62 -6.87
CA TYR A 78 -39.49 7.92 -7.77
C TYR A 78 -40.11 6.59 -8.23
N PRO A 79 -41.02 6.60 -9.23
CA PRO A 79 -41.78 5.41 -9.63
C PRO A 79 -40.93 4.29 -10.24
N ASP A 80 -39.77 4.62 -10.82
CA ASP A 80 -38.84 3.67 -11.46
C ASP A 80 -37.64 3.32 -10.56
N VAL A 81 -37.81 3.39 -9.23
CA VAL A 81 -36.75 3.10 -8.27
C VAL A 81 -36.32 1.62 -8.34
N GLU A 82 -35.03 1.40 -8.49
CA GLU A 82 -34.42 0.08 -8.40
C GLU A 82 -34.19 -0.29 -6.94
N SER A 83 -34.64 -1.46 -6.54
CA SER A 83 -34.51 -1.93 -5.17
C SER A 83 -33.36 -2.91 -5.03
N ILE A 84 -32.45 -2.66 -4.09
CA ILE A 84 -31.36 -3.57 -3.70
C ILE A 84 -31.58 -3.97 -2.24
N ASP A 85 -31.60 -5.26 -1.93
CA ASP A 85 -31.59 -5.73 -0.53
C ASP A 85 -30.14 -5.96 -0.10
N ALA A 86 -29.67 -5.17 0.86
CA ALA A 86 -28.32 -5.27 1.39
C ALA A 86 -28.17 -6.44 2.39
N ARG A 87 -29.25 -7.05 2.88
CA ARG A 87 -29.21 -8.21 3.80
C ARG A 87 -28.36 -7.97 5.05
N ALA A 88 -28.55 -6.80 5.67
CA ALA A 88 -27.80 -6.25 6.79
C ALA A 88 -26.31 -5.96 6.52
N ALA A 89 -25.87 -6.00 5.24
CA ALA A 89 -24.51 -5.67 4.86
C ALA A 89 -24.12 -4.24 5.24
N TRP A 90 -22.82 -4.04 5.43
CA TRP A 90 -22.23 -2.74 5.71
C TRP A 90 -22.29 -1.84 4.48
N VAL A 91 -22.71 -0.59 4.70
CA VAL A 91 -22.73 0.46 3.68
C VAL A 91 -22.01 1.68 4.23
N THR A 92 -21.06 2.20 3.46
CA THR A 92 -20.26 3.38 3.80
C THR A 92 -20.37 4.43 2.70
N PRO A 93 -20.00 5.70 2.96
CA PRO A 93 -19.63 6.60 1.88
C PRO A 93 -18.46 6.01 1.08
N GLY A 94 -18.30 6.48 -0.15
CA GLY A 94 -17.13 6.18 -0.98
C GLY A 94 -15.81 6.53 -0.29
N LEU A 95 -14.78 5.72 -0.48
CA LEU A 95 -13.44 6.03 0.02
C LEU A 95 -12.90 7.27 -0.70
N VAL A 96 -12.05 8.02 0.00
CA VAL A 96 -11.46 9.28 -0.46
C VAL A 96 -9.95 9.23 -0.28
N ASP A 97 -9.20 9.31 -1.38
CA ASP A 97 -7.74 9.31 -1.36
C ASP A 97 -7.18 10.73 -1.40
N LEU A 98 -6.58 11.20 -0.30
CA LEU A 98 -6.03 12.54 -0.21
C LEU A 98 -4.69 12.70 -0.96
N HIS A 99 -4.06 11.61 -1.40
CA HIS A 99 -2.77 11.69 -2.10
C HIS A 99 -2.64 10.62 -3.17
N SER A 100 -2.84 11.03 -4.42
CA SER A 100 -2.73 10.14 -5.57
C SER A 100 -2.02 10.80 -6.75
N HIS A 101 -1.35 9.98 -7.56
CA HIS A 101 -0.82 10.36 -8.87
C HIS A 101 -1.50 9.59 -10.02
N MET A 102 -2.69 9.02 -9.79
CA MET A 102 -3.50 8.43 -10.86
C MET A 102 -3.75 9.44 -11.98
N GLY A 103 -3.77 8.96 -13.23
CA GLY A 103 -3.89 9.78 -14.44
C GLY A 103 -2.60 10.50 -14.83
N VAL A 104 -1.93 11.21 -13.92
CA VAL A 104 -0.64 11.88 -14.21
C VAL A 104 0.56 10.91 -14.18
N GLY A 105 0.39 9.74 -13.56
CA GLY A 105 1.32 8.62 -13.51
C GLY A 105 0.61 7.34 -13.93
N ALA A 106 0.00 7.37 -15.12
CA ALA A 106 -0.94 6.35 -15.58
C ALA A 106 -0.38 4.93 -15.59
N SER A 107 -1.24 3.97 -15.25
CA SER A 107 -0.98 2.53 -15.31
C SER A 107 -1.72 1.88 -16.51
N PRO A 108 -1.07 0.96 -17.26
CA PRO A 108 0.33 0.57 -17.15
C PRO A 108 1.29 1.70 -17.53
N LYS A 109 2.42 1.78 -16.82
CA LYS A 109 3.41 2.84 -17.06
C LYS A 109 4.02 2.71 -18.44
N LEU A 110 3.94 3.80 -19.22
CA LEU A 110 4.57 3.95 -20.52
C LEU A 110 5.55 5.13 -20.49
N GLN A 111 6.66 5.05 -21.24
CA GLN A 111 7.67 6.11 -21.26
C GLN A 111 7.11 7.46 -21.74
N GLY A 112 6.17 7.45 -22.69
CA GLY A 112 5.58 8.67 -23.28
C GLY A 112 4.39 9.26 -22.51
N ALA A 113 4.02 8.71 -21.36
CA ALA A 113 2.82 9.09 -20.61
C ALA A 113 3.13 9.57 -19.17
N GLY A 114 4.36 10.05 -18.93
CA GLY A 114 4.78 10.48 -17.61
C GLY A 114 4.60 11.99 -17.40
N ASP A 115 3.56 12.37 -16.67
CA ASP A 115 3.20 13.78 -16.37
C ASP A 115 3.25 14.11 -14.87
N THR A 116 3.80 13.22 -14.05
CA THR A 116 3.76 13.34 -12.58
C THR A 116 4.65 14.48 -12.04
N ASN A 117 5.81 14.74 -12.65
CA ASN A 117 6.76 15.77 -12.19
C ASN A 117 7.31 16.58 -13.37
N SER A 118 7.34 17.91 -13.23
CA SER A 118 8.10 18.79 -14.13
C SER A 118 9.49 19.04 -13.55
N HIS A 119 10.55 18.71 -14.29
CA HIS A 119 11.93 18.95 -13.84
C HIS A 119 12.47 20.34 -14.21
N ALA A 120 11.62 21.26 -14.71
CA ALA A 120 12.08 22.55 -15.21
C ALA A 120 12.60 23.51 -14.13
N ALA A 121 11.97 23.57 -12.95
CA ALA A 121 12.39 24.43 -11.84
C ALA A 121 11.86 23.95 -10.47
N PRO A 122 12.51 24.27 -9.35
CA PRO A 122 12.07 23.81 -8.02
C PRO A 122 10.77 24.47 -7.52
N MET A 123 10.42 25.67 -7.97
CA MET A 123 9.20 26.39 -7.55
C MET A 123 8.30 26.68 -8.74
N GLN A 124 7.23 25.89 -8.92
CA GLN A 124 6.33 25.97 -10.08
C GLN A 124 4.82 26.03 -9.69
N PRO A 125 4.38 27.02 -8.89
CA PRO A 125 2.96 27.14 -8.46
C PRO A 125 1.94 27.30 -9.60
N TRP A 126 2.38 27.67 -10.80
CA TRP A 126 1.53 27.88 -11.97
C TRP A 126 1.16 26.60 -12.72
N LEU A 127 1.86 25.48 -12.48
CA LEU A 127 1.53 24.20 -13.10
C LEU A 127 0.26 23.60 -12.49
N ARG A 128 -0.40 22.73 -13.24
CA ARG A 128 -1.68 22.11 -12.86
C ARG A 128 -1.66 20.64 -13.24
N SER A 129 -1.96 19.77 -12.27
CA SER A 129 -2.06 18.32 -12.52
C SER A 129 -3.17 17.96 -13.54
N ILE A 130 -4.23 18.77 -13.64
CA ILE A 130 -5.31 18.54 -14.61
C ILE A 130 -4.83 18.60 -16.06
N ASP A 131 -3.76 19.36 -16.34
CA ASP A 131 -3.22 19.54 -17.69
C ASP A 131 -2.46 18.29 -18.19
N GLY A 132 -2.11 17.36 -17.29
CA GLY A 132 -1.47 16.08 -17.59
C GLY A 132 -2.31 14.86 -17.18
N LEU A 133 -3.60 15.04 -16.85
CA LEU A 133 -4.45 13.97 -16.36
C LEU A 133 -4.89 13.05 -17.52
N ASN A 134 -4.36 11.83 -17.57
CA ASN A 134 -4.77 10.82 -18.54
C ASN A 134 -6.05 10.10 -18.09
N THR A 135 -7.14 10.20 -18.87
CA THR A 135 -8.43 9.56 -18.59
C THR A 135 -8.47 8.05 -18.89
N HIS A 136 -7.43 7.51 -19.54
CA HIS A 136 -7.31 6.09 -19.91
C HIS A 136 -6.51 5.25 -18.91
N ASP A 137 -6.24 5.78 -17.71
CA ASP A 137 -5.53 5.04 -16.67
C ASP A 137 -6.37 3.86 -16.15
N GLU A 138 -5.85 2.63 -16.26
CA GLU A 138 -6.52 1.42 -15.77
C GLU A 138 -6.73 1.43 -14.25
N SER A 139 -5.93 2.24 -13.53
CA SER A 139 -6.03 2.37 -12.09
C SER A 139 -7.40 2.90 -11.63
N PHE A 140 -8.14 3.67 -12.44
CA PHE A 140 -9.46 4.20 -12.06
C PHE A 140 -10.46 3.08 -11.79
N LYS A 141 -10.59 2.13 -12.72
CA LYS A 141 -11.50 0.98 -12.58
C LYS A 141 -11.09 0.08 -11.40
N LEU A 142 -9.78 -0.10 -11.21
CA LEU A 142 -9.25 -0.88 -10.09
C LEU A 142 -9.49 -0.20 -8.74
N GLY A 143 -9.33 1.12 -8.66
CA GLY A 143 -9.63 1.92 -7.48
C GLY A 143 -11.10 1.81 -7.09
N ILE A 144 -12.01 1.99 -8.06
CA ILE A 144 -13.46 1.82 -7.87
C ILE A 144 -13.77 0.41 -7.35
N ALA A 145 -13.15 -0.63 -7.90
CA ALA A 145 -13.34 -2.00 -7.42
C ALA A 145 -12.87 -2.24 -5.97
N GLY A 146 -12.06 -1.32 -5.41
CA GLY A 146 -11.67 -1.29 -4.00
C GLY A 146 -12.52 -0.38 -3.12
N GLY A 147 -13.56 0.27 -3.67
CA GLY A 147 -14.44 1.20 -2.95
C GLY A 147 -14.05 2.67 -3.08
N LEU A 148 -13.01 3.01 -3.85
CA LEU A 148 -12.55 4.38 -4.05
C LEU A 148 -13.45 5.14 -5.02
N THR A 149 -13.98 6.29 -4.60
CA THR A 149 -14.83 7.13 -5.46
C THR A 149 -14.19 8.46 -5.82
N THR A 150 -13.37 9.01 -4.91
CA THR A 150 -12.76 10.34 -5.04
C THR A 150 -11.27 10.30 -4.74
N ALA A 151 -10.46 11.04 -5.52
CA ALA A 151 -9.04 11.22 -5.25
C ALA A 151 -8.59 12.66 -5.49
N LEU A 152 -7.67 13.15 -4.66
CA LEU A 152 -6.89 14.35 -4.93
C LEU A 152 -5.67 13.98 -5.77
N ILE A 153 -5.62 14.47 -7.01
CA ILE A 153 -4.50 14.24 -7.94
C ILE A 153 -3.49 15.36 -7.77
N LEU A 154 -2.27 15.01 -7.38
CA LEU A 154 -1.19 15.95 -7.12
C LEU A 154 -0.03 15.74 -8.08
N PRO A 155 0.72 16.81 -8.41
CA PRO A 155 2.12 16.66 -8.81
C PRO A 155 2.91 15.81 -7.80
N GLY A 156 4.02 15.24 -8.26
CA GLY A 156 4.93 14.46 -7.42
C GLY A 156 5.76 15.33 -6.46
N SER A 157 6.92 14.82 -6.08
CA SER A 157 7.79 15.42 -5.05
C SER A 157 9.15 15.87 -5.57
N ALA A 158 9.31 16.04 -6.88
CA ALA A 158 10.56 16.54 -7.46
C ALA A 158 10.83 18.00 -7.07
N ASN A 159 9.77 18.79 -6.91
CA ASN A 159 9.79 20.25 -6.76
C ASN A 159 9.40 20.68 -5.34
N GLY A 160 9.98 21.79 -4.85
CA GLY A 160 9.54 22.43 -3.62
C GLY A 160 8.08 22.89 -3.71
N ILE A 161 7.70 23.52 -4.83
CA ILE A 161 6.29 23.72 -5.21
C ILE A 161 6.07 22.99 -6.53
N GLY A 162 5.33 21.89 -6.50
CA GLY A 162 5.02 21.08 -7.69
C GLY A 162 3.90 21.64 -8.55
N GLY A 163 3.05 22.48 -7.98
CA GLY A 163 1.91 23.10 -8.66
C GLY A 163 0.56 22.70 -8.06
N GLN A 164 -0.50 23.06 -8.76
CA GLN A 164 -1.88 22.92 -8.34
C GLN A 164 -2.38 21.48 -8.49
N ALA A 165 -3.12 21.03 -7.48
CA ALA A 165 -3.75 19.72 -7.42
C ALA A 165 -5.26 19.83 -7.68
N PHE A 166 -5.87 18.75 -8.18
CA PHE A 166 -7.29 18.72 -8.55
C PHE A 166 -7.98 17.49 -7.98
N VAL A 167 -9.18 17.69 -7.42
CA VAL A 167 -10.01 16.59 -6.90
C VAL A 167 -10.88 16.05 -8.02
N ILE A 168 -10.82 14.73 -8.25
CA ILE A 168 -11.61 14.04 -9.26
C ILE A 168 -12.50 12.97 -8.64
N LYS A 169 -13.62 12.69 -9.30
CA LYS A 169 -14.33 11.41 -9.15
C LYS A 169 -13.84 10.43 -10.20
N LEU A 170 -13.66 9.17 -9.81
CA LEU A 170 -12.99 8.16 -10.64
C LEU A 170 -13.85 7.60 -11.78
N ARG A 171 -15.17 7.82 -11.73
CA ARG A 171 -16.14 7.32 -12.72
C ARG A 171 -15.83 7.87 -14.12
N GLU A 172 -15.93 7.01 -15.12
CA GLU A 172 -15.87 7.39 -16.53
C GLU A 172 -17.03 8.34 -16.91
N THR A 173 -16.74 9.39 -17.67
CA THR A 173 -17.71 10.41 -18.08
C THR A 173 -18.02 10.29 -19.57
N GLU A 174 -19.23 10.65 -19.99
CA GLU A 174 -19.60 10.65 -21.43
C GLU A 174 -18.71 11.60 -22.25
N GLU A 175 -18.31 12.73 -21.66
CA GLU A 175 -17.39 13.70 -22.26
C GLU A 175 -15.96 13.13 -22.41
N ARG A 176 -15.58 12.15 -21.57
CA ARG A 176 -14.25 11.50 -21.53
C ARG A 176 -13.08 12.47 -21.33
N SER A 177 -13.37 13.68 -20.88
CA SER A 177 -12.37 14.73 -20.63
C SER A 177 -11.93 14.75 -19.16
N PRO A 178 -10.70 15.20 -18.87
CA PRO A 178 -10.26 15.46 -17.50
C PRO A 178 -11.20 16.40 -16.74
N SER A 179 -11.67 17.46 -17.39
CA SER A 179 -12.56 18.47 -16.80
C SER A 179 -13.87 17.88 -16.30
N ALA A 180 -14.45 16.91 -17.01
CA ALA A 180 -15.70 16.26 -16.59
C ALA A 180 -15.53 15.39 -15.32
N MET A 181 -14.31 14.95 -15.03
CA MET A 181 -14.00 14.17 -13.82
C MET A 181 -13.88 15.03 -12.56
N LEU A 182 -13.71 16.36 -12.67
CA LEU A 182 -13.50 17.25 -11.54
C LEU A 182 -14.69 17.27 -10.57
N LEU A 183 -14.44 16.97 -9.29
CA LEU A 183 -15.48 17.01 -8.25
C LEU A 183 -16.13 18.40 -8.15
N GLU A 184 -15.29 19.44 -8.04
CA GLU A 184 -15.71 20.84 -8.10
C GLU A 184 -14.75 21.62 -9.02
N PRO A 185 -15.12 21.87 -10.30
CA PRO A 185 -14.24 22.60 -11.21
C PRO A 185 -14.02 24.03 -10.70
N PRO A 186 -12.77 24.51 -10.64
CA PRO A 186 -12.51 25.91 -10.34
C PRO A 186 -13.22 26.82 -11.33
N PHE A 187 -13.77 27.92 -10.83
CA PHE A 187 -14.40 28.93 -11.68
C PHE A 187 -13.39 29.43 -12.74
N GLY A 188 -13.86 29.61 -13.96
CA GLY A 188 -13.07 30.00 -15.12
C GLY A 188 -12.49 28.82 -15.92
N LEU A 189 -12.25 27.66 -15.30
CA LEU A 189 -11.67 26.51 -15.99
C LEU A 189 -12.58 25.98 -17.11
N ASN A 190 -13.88 25.94 -16.84
CA ASN A 190 -14.92 25.54 -17.80
C ASN A 190 -15.76 26.74 -18.30
N GLY A 191 -15.24 27.97 -18.16
CA GLY A 191 -15.97 29.19 -18.53
C GLY A 191 -17.03 29.65 -17.52
N SER A 192 -17.22 28.94 -16.39
CA SER A 192 -18.07 29.41 -15.29
C SER A 192 -17.48 30.66 -14.63
N GLN A 193 -18.34 31.58 -14.16
CA GLN A 193 -17.91 32.77 -13.42
C GLN A 193 -18.58 32.83 -12.06
N VAL A 194 -17.88 33.38 -11.07
CA VAL A 194 -18.48 33.75 -9.78
C VAL A 194 -19.09 35.14 -9.93
N GLY A 195 -20.33 35.32 -9.45
CA GLY A 195 -20.80 36.67 -9.12
C GLY A 195 -19.88 37.31 -8.08
N ALA A 196 -19.73 38.63 -8.09
CA ALA A 196 -18.73 39.36 -7.30
C ALA A 196 -18.68 39.03 -5.79
N ASP A 197 -19.78 38.50 -5.24
CA ASP A 197 -19.99 38.28 -3.81
C ASP A 197 -20.14 36.79 -3.41
N GLY A 198 -20.02 35.84 -4.36
CA GLY A 198 -20.15 34.39 -4.09
C GLY A 198 -18.83 33.75 -3.60
N PRO A 199 -18.89 32.69 -2.76
CA PRO A 199 -17.68 32.04 -2.26
C PRO A 199 -16.91 31.33 -3.41
N PRO A 200 -15.58 31.49 -3.50
CA PRO A 200 -14.77 30.73 -4.43
C PRO A 200 -14.72 29.24 -4.04
N ARG A 201 -14.33 28.39 -4.99
CA ARG A 201 -14.01 26.99 -4.70
C ARG A 201 -12.64 26.88 -4.04
N TRP A 202 -12.44 25.83 -3.24
CA TRP A 202 -11.13 25.49 -2.71
C TRP A 202 -10.16 25.16 -3.84
N ARG A 203 -8.99 25.79 -3.84
CA ARG A 203 -7.83 25.36 -4.63
C ARG A 203 -6.96 24.42 -3.78
N GLN A 204 -6.15 23.58 -4.42
CA GLN A 204 -5.21 22.67 -3.76
C GLN A 204 -3.82 22.90 -4.33
N MET A 205 -2.78 22.86 -3.50
CA MET A 205 -1.40 23.09 -3.94
C MET A 205 -0.45 22.09 -3.32
N LYS A 206 0.43 21.51 -4.15
CA LYS A 206 1.43 20.53 -3.76
C LYS A 206 2.77 21.18 -3.45
N TYR A 207 3.28 20.89 -2.26
CA TYR A 207 4.62 21.22 -1.80
C TYR A 207 5.40 19.92 -1.54
N ALA A 208 6.73 19.96 -1.62
CA ALA A 208 7.57 18.85 -1.19
C ALA A 208 8.90 19.29 -0.55
N LEU A 209 9.37 18.50 0.41
CA LEU A 209 10.56 18.71 1.21
C LEU A 209 11.19 17.38 1.66
N PRO A 210 12.53 17.26 1.68
CA PRO A 210 13.50 18.10 0.97
C PRO A 210 13.55 17.71 -0.53
N CYS A 211 14.04 18.59 -1.42
CA CYS A 211 14.18 18.30 -2.86
C CYS A 211 15.65 18.09 -3.32
N PRO A 212 16.50 17.33 -2.61
CA PRO A 212 17.94 17.37 -2.86
C PRO A 212 18.34 16.65 -4.15
N ARG A 213 17.61 15.61 -4.57
CA ARG A 213 18.07 14.69 -5.61
C ARG A 213 17.92 15.21 -7.04
N VAL A 214 16.86 15.96 -7.33
CA VAL A 214 16.56 16.42 -8.70
C VAL A 214 17.36 17.67 -9.06
N TYR A 215 17.54 18.57 -8.10
CA TYR A 215 18.15 19.88 -8.31
C TYR A 215 19.52 20.05 -7.64
N SER A 216 20.05 19.00 -7.01
CA SER A 216 21.30 19.05 -6.24
C SER A 216 21.30 20.14 -5.16
N GLN A 217 20.18 20.28 -4.45
CA GLN A 217 19.94 21.32 -3.45
C GLN A 217 20.06 20.80 -2.02
N THR A 218 20.31 21.70 -1.08
CA THR A 218 20.16 21.46 0.35
C THR A 218 18.78 21.92 0.84
N ARG A 219 18.42 21.54 2.08
CA ARG A 219 17.22 22.09 2.75
C ARG A 219 17.23 23.62 2.81
N MET A 220 18.40 24.22 3.03
CA MET A 220 18.55 25.68 3.12
C MET A 220 18.19 26.35 1.80
N ASP A 221 18.62 25.77 0.67
CA ASP A 221 18.30 26.28 -0.66
C ASP A 221 16.79 26.21 -0.91
N THR A 222 16.16 25.08 -0.59
CA THR A 222 14.71 24.91 -0.77
C THR A 222 13.91 25.89 0.10
N PHE A 223 14.29 26.11 1.36
CA PHE A 223 13.61 27.06 2.24
C PHE A 223 13.87 28.52 1.88
N TRP A 224 15.05 28.86 1.36
CA TRP A 224 15.28 30.20 0.77
C TRP A 224 14.36 30.43 -0.43
N GLN A 225 14.25 29.46 -1.33
CA GLN A 225 13.38 29.56 -2.50
C GLN A 225 11.89 29.66 -2.14
N PHE A 226 11.46 28.97 -1.06
CA PHE A 226 10.13 29.18 -0.53
C PHE A 226 9.91 30.62 -0.05
N ARG A 227 10.86 31.17 0.71
CA ARG A 227 10.78 32.56 1.17
C ARG A 227 10.74 33.54 0.00
N GLU A 228 11.57 33.35 -1.01
CA GLU A 228 11.58 34.19 -2.21
C GLU A 228 10.23 34.14 -2.95
N ALA A 229 9.68 32.93 -3.17
CA ALA A 229 8.39 32.75 -3.84
C ALA A 229 7.24 33.37 -3.04
N TYR A 230 7.21 33.18 -1.72
CA TYR A 230 6.17 33.77 -0.87
C TYR A 230 6.34 35.27 -0.67
N ASP A 231 7.57 35.80 -0.66
CA ASP A 231 7.80 37.24 -0.61
C ASP A 231 7.28 37.91 -1.88
N LYS A 232 7.53 37.31 -3.05
CA LYS A 232 6.95 37.78 -4.32
C LYS A 232 5.42 37.77 -4.28
N ALA A 233 4.80 36.70 -3.76
CA ALA A 233 3.36 36.62 -3.59
C ALA A 233 2.83 37.67 -2.59
N ARG A 234 3.55 37.91 -1.49
CA ARG A 234 3.22 38.92 -0.47
C ARG A 234 3.22 40.33 -1.08
N GLN A 235 4.24 40.69 -1.85
CA GLN A 235 4.31 41.97 -2.55
C GLN A 235 3.13 42.17 -3.51
N ILE A 236 2.74 41.13 -4.25
CA ILE A 236 1.55 41.19 -5.12
C ILE A 236 0.29 41.36 -4.28
N LYS A 237 0.14 40.60 -3.19
CA LYS A 237 -1.02 40.69 -2.29
C LYS A 237 -1.15 42.10 -1.70
N GLU A 238 -0.06 42.70 -1.23
CA GLU A 238 -0.03 44.06 -0.66
C GLU A 238 -0.41 45.10 -1.71
N ALA A 239 0.15 45.02 -2.93
CA ALA A 239 -0.23 45.91 -4.02
C ALA A 239 -1.72 45.78 -4.40
N GLN A 240 -2.28 44.57 -4.37
CA GLN A 240 -3.72 44.34 -4.55
C GLN A 240 -4.54 45.00 -3.45
N ASP A 241 -4.12 44.86 -2.19
CA ASP A 241 -4.81 45.43 -1.04
C ASP A 241 -4.80 46.97 -1.14
N GLU A 242 -3.66 47.60 -1.43
CA GLU A 242 -3.54 49.06 -1.66
C GLU A 242 -4.43 49.55 -2.81
N TYR A 243 -4.41 48.84 -3.95
CA TYR A 243 -5.28 49.16 -5.09
C TYR A 243 -6.76 49.09 -4.68
N CYS A 244 -7.13 48.07 -3.90
CA CYS A 244 -8.50 47.83 -3.52
C CYS A 244 -9.01 48.77 -2.44
N GLU A 245 -8.19 49.15 -1.47
CA GLU A 245 -8.51 50.19 -0.50
C GLU A 245 -8.85 51.51 -1.20
N ALA A 246 -8.02 51.95 -2.15
CA ALA A 246 -8.28 53.16 -2.92
C ALA A 246 -9.54 53.06 -3.80
N ALA A 247 -9.71 51.93 -4.50
CA ALA A 247 -10.87 51.71 -5.37
C ALA A 247 -12.19 51.65 -4.58
N LEU A 248 -12.21 50.99 -3.41
CA LEU A 248 -13.39 50.87 -2.56
C LEU A 248 -13.70 52.17 -1.81
N ALA A 249 -12.69 52.99 -1.49
CA ALA A 249 -12.86 54.33 -0.92
C ALA A 249 -13.29 55.39 -1.96
N GLY A 250 -13.44 55.03 -3.24
CA GLY A 250 -13.79 55.96 -4.31
C GLY A 250 -12.67 56.91 -4.73
N GLN A 251 -11.43 56.65 -4.32
CA GLN A 251 -10.23 57.44 -4.64
C GLN A 251 -9.68 57.05 -6.02
N TRP A 252 -10.52 57.14 -7.05
CA TRP A 252 -10.22 56.65 -8.40
C TRP A 252 -8.98 57.29 -9.01
N ASN A 253 -8.69 58.54 -8.68
CA ASN A 253 -7.49 59.25 -9.13
C ASN A 253 -6.17 58.55 -8.73
N LEU A 254 -6.17 57.69 -7.71
CA LEU A 254 -4.98 56.93 -7.29
C LEU A 254 -4.76 55.64 -8.09
N VAL A 255 -5.81 55.13 -8.75
CA VAL A 255 -5.83 53.84 -9.47
C VAL A 255 -6.22 53.96 -10.94
N GLU A 256 -6.63 55.15 -11.38
CA GLU A 256 -6.95 55.46 -12.77
C GLU A 256 -5.74 55.21 -13.68
N GLY A 257 -5.97 54.54 -14.81
CA GLY A 257 -4.90 54.14 -15.74
C GLY A 257 -3.99 53.01 -15.23
N LYS A 258 -4.14 52.53 -13.99
CA LYS A 258 -3.39 51.39 -13.45
C LYS A 258 -4.16 50.08 -13.63
N ALA A 259 -3.46 49.05 -14.09
CA ALA A 259 -3.98 47.68 -14.06
C ALA A 259 -4.09 47.19 -12.62
N PHE A 260 -5.03 46.28 -12.37
CA PHE A 260 -5.08 45.57 -11.09
C PHE A 260 -3.79 44.76 -10.90
N PRO A 261 -3.09 44.86 -9.76
CA PRO A 261 -1.83 44.14 -9.56
C PRO A 261 -2.02 42.62 -9.57
N GLU A 262 -1.64 41.97 -10.66
CA GLU A 262 -1.72 40.52 -10.79
C GLU A 262 -0.62 39.97 -11.70
N GLU A 263 -0.13 38.79 -11.34
CA GLU A 263 0.80 38.02 -12.15
C GLU A 263 0.32 36.56 -12.15
N LEU A 264 -0.05 36.05 -13.33
CA LEU A 264 -0.61 34.69 -13.48
C LEU A 264 0.30 33.63 -12.87
N GLN A 265 1.62 33.83 -12.97
CA GLN A 265 2.62 32.92 -12.44
C GLN A 265 2.52 32.72 -10.91
N TRP A 266 2.10 33.76 -10.17
CA TRP A 266 2.10 33.79 -8.71
C TRP A 266 0.71 33.88 -8.08
N GLU A 267 -0.35 33.98 -8.88
CA GLU A 267 -1.73 34.17 -8.40
C GLU A 267 -2.17 33.11 -7.38
N ALA A 268 -1.77 31.86 -7.59
CA ALA A 268 -2.13 30.78 -6.68
C ALA A 268 -1.43 30.90 -5.31
N LEU A 269 -0.20 31.45 -5.24
CA LEU A 269 0.48 31.72 -3.97
C LEU A 269 -0.12 32.93 -3.25
N VAL A 270 -0.59 33.94 -4.00
CA VAL A 270 -1.36 35.04 -3.40
C VAL A 270 -2.62 34.49 -2.74
N ASP A 271 -3.31 33.54 -3.38
CA ASP A 271 -4.47 32.87 -2.80
C ASP A 271 -4.12 32.02 -1.58
N VAL A 272 -2.92 31.40 -1.52
CA VAL A 272 -2.44 30.72 -0.30
C VAL A 272 -2.37 31.72 0.86
N LEU A 273 -1.75 32.89 0.65
CA LEU A 273 -1.66 33.95 1.67
C LEU A 273 -3.02 34.55 2.05
N ARG A 274 -4.05 34.39 1.21
CA ARG A 274 -5.44 34.77 1.50
C ARG A 274 -6.26 33.64 2.14
N GLY A 275 -5.65 32.49 2.43
CA GLY A 275 -6.33 31.33 3.02
C GLY A 275 -7.32 30.65 2.08
N LYS A 276 -7.13 30.76 0.76
CA LYS A 276 -8.03 30.22 -0.26
C LYS A 276 -7.61 28.87 -0.84
N VAL A 277 -6.46 28.37 -0.40
CA VAL A 277 -5.80 27.17 -0.94
C VAL A 277 -5.51 26.21 0.21
N LYS A 278 -5.82 24.93 0.00
CA LYS A 278 -5.38 23.84 0.86
C LYS A 278 -3.94 23.45 0.49
N VAL A 279 -3.00 23.75 1.39
CA VAL A 279 -1.58 23.45 1.21
C VAL A 279 -1.29 22.00 1.62
N GLN A 280 -0.86 21.20 0.66
CA GLN A 280 -0.58 19.77 0.79
C GLN A 280 0.92 19.54 0.71
N THR A 281 1.57 19.22 1.83
CA THR A 281 3.03 19.23 1.93
C THR A 281 3.61 17.84 2.12
N HIS A 282 4.32 17.33 1.11
CA HIS A 282 5.13 16.12 1.21
C HIS A 282 6.37 16.37 2.07
N CYS A 283 6.51 15.65 3.18
CA CYS A 283 7.67 15.73 4.07
C CYS A 283 7.78 14.47 4.93
N TYR A 284 8.94 14.23 5.55
CA TYR A 284 9.15 13.03 6.35
C TYR A 284 9.61 13.34 7.78
N GLU A 285 10.71 14.08 7.90
CA GLU A 285 11.44 14.23 9.15
C GLU A 285 10.96 15.43 9.99
N ALA A 286 11.21 15.37 11.29
CA ALA A 286 10.91 16.43 12.25
C ALA A 286 11.48 17.80 11.85
N VAL A 287 12.67 17.81 11.24
CA VAL A 287 13.30 19.05 10.75
C VAL A 287 12.49 19.71 9.63
N ASP A 288 11.98 18.92 8.68
CA ASP A 288 11.18 19.42 7.56
C ASP A 288 9.80 19.91 8.04
N LEU A 289 9.24 19.19 9.02
CA LEU A 289 7.98 19.56 9.68
C LEU A 289 8.10 20.90 10.42
N ASP A 290 9.12 21.08 11.25
CA ASP A 290 9.34 22.33 11.98
C ASP A 290 9.66 23.49 11.03
N ASP A 291 10.53 23.29 10.04
CA ASP A 291 10.87 24.34 9.09
C ASP A 291 9.63 24.82 8.31
N PHE A 292 8.74 23.91 7.90
CA PHE A 292 7.52 24.30 7.19
C PHE A 292 6.47 24.93 8.10
N VAL A 293 6.38 24.50 9.37
CA VAL A 293 5.57 25.18 10.40
C VAL A 293 6.09 26.60 10.64
N ARG A 294 7.41 26.82 10.69
CA ARG A 294 8.00 28.17 10.80
C ARG A 294 7.68 29.02 9.58
N LEU A 295 7.78 28.46 8.37
CA LEU A 295 7.41 29.15 7.14
C LEU A 295 5.92 29.55 7.11
N SER A 296 5.04 28.64 7.52
CA SER A 296 3.59 28.88 7.66
C SER A 296 3.30 30.01 8.64
N ASN A 297 4.02 30.09 9.76
CA ASN A 297 3.91 31.20 10.72
C ASN A 297 4.52 32.52 10.20
N GLU A 298 5.63 32.45 9.46
CA GLU A 298 6.34 33.59 8.86
C GLU A 298 5.44 34.32 7.86
N PHE A 299 4.75 33.57 6.98
CA PHE A 299 3.88 34.13 5.93
C PHE A 299 2.38 34.04 6.24
N ARG A 300 2.01 33.48 7.39
CA ARG A 300 0.63 33.41 7.92
C ARG A 300 -0.36 32.70 6.99
N PHE A 301 -0.04 31.47 6.59
CA PHE A 301 -0.94 30.62 5.81
C PHE A 301 -1.18 29.26 6.50
N PRO A 302 -2.40 28.69 6.44
CA PRO A 302 -2.70 27.40 7.04
C PRO A 302 -2.15 26.24 6.21
N ILE A 303 -1.76 25.16 6.88
CA ILE A 303 -1.33 23.90 6.26
C ILE A 303 -2.50 22.92 6.35
N ALA A 304 -2.91 22.32 5.23
CA ALA A 304 -4.01 21.34 5.23
C ALA A 304 -3.53 19.99 5.78
N ALA A 305 -2.46 19.45 5.19
CA ALA A 305 -1.85 18.21 5.66
C ALA A 305 -0.35 18.13 5.35
N PHE A 306 0.36 17.44 6.24
CA PHE A 306 1.67 16.85 5.96
C PHE A 306 1.49 15.44 5.43
N HIS A 307 2.12 15.13 4.31
CA HIS A 307 2.01 13.87 3.59
C HIS A 307 3.27 13.05 3.79
N HIS A 308 3.11 11.72 3.85
CA HIS A 308 4.11 10.75 4.31
C HIS A 308 4.39 10.91 5.80
N ALA A 309 4.88 12.08 6.20
CA ALA A 309 4.96 12.58 7.59
C ALA A 309 5.47 11.54 8.59
N HIS A 310 6.50 10.79 8.19
CA HIS A 310 7.00 9.60 8.87
C HIS A 310 7.52 9.87 10.29
N GLU A 311 7.86 11.11 10.65
CA GLU A 311 8.26 11.49 12.01
C GLU A 311 7.25 12.42 12.71
N SER A 312 6.09 12.69 12.11
CA SER A 312 5.10 13.62 12.71
C SER A 312 4.61 13.19 14.09
N TYR A 313 4.56 11.88 14.33
CA TYR A 313 4.18 11.31 15.63
C TYR A 313 5.21 11.56 16.74
N LEU A 314 6.46 11.89 16.38
CA LEU A 314 7.52 12.25 17.34
C LEU A 314 7.44 13.73 17.75
N VAL A 315 6.78 14.56 16.95
CA VAL A 315 6.74 16.02 17.14
C VAL A 315 5.31 16.60 17.12
N PRO A 316 4.34 16.02 17.85
CA PRO A 316 2.95 16.50 17.81
C PRO A 316 2.82 17.99 18.21
N ASP A 317 3.67 18.48 19.12
CA ASP A 317 3.67 19.88 19.52
C ASP A 317 4.20 20.83 18.44
N VAL A 318 5.06 20.37 17.54
CA VAL A 318 5.45 21.14 16.35
C VAL A 318 4.23 21.35 15.46
N LEU A 319 3.46 20.28 15.19
CA LEU A 319 2.25 20.35 14.36
C LEU A 319 1.22 21.29 14.98
N LYS A 320 1.05 21.25 16.31
CA LYS A 320 0.12 22.14 17.04
C LYS A 320 0.50 23.63 16.99
N ARG A 321 1.75 23.97 16.66
CA ARG A 321 2.22 25.34 16.48
C ARG A 321 2.05 25.88 15.06
N ALA A 322 1.49 25.10 14.13
CA ALA A 322 1.17 25.60 12.79
C ALA A 322 0.20 26.79 12.86
N TYR A 323 0.30 27.68 11.87
CA TYR A 323 -0.55 28.87 11.81
C TYR A 323 -2.03 28.48 11.65
N ASP A 324 -2.91 29.19 12.36
CA ASP A 324 -4.38 29.01 12.42
C ASP A 324 -4.84 27.72 13.10
N HIS A 325 -4.40 26.55 12.64
CA HIS A 325 -4.77 25.25 13.21
C HIS A 325 -3.70 24.17 12.95
N PRO A 326 -3.67 23.08 13.75
CA PRO A 326 -2.80 21.94 13.47
C PRO A 326 -3.14 21.31 12.10
N PRO A 327 -2.14 20.92 11.28
CA PRO A 327 -2.37 20.18 10.05
C PRO A 327 -2.72 18.71 10.35
N ALA A 328 -3.38 18.05 9.40
CA ALA A 328 -3.51 16.59 9.45
C ALA A 328 -2.19 15.91 9.06
N SER A 329 -2.01 14.67 9.52
CA SER A 329 -0.94 13.79 9.08
C SER A 329 -1.49 12.73 8.13
N ALA A 330 -1.19 12.87 6.83
CA ALA A 330 -1.51 11.92 5.78
C ALA A 330 -0.38 10.89 5.61
N ILE A 331 -0.47 9.79 6.34
CA ILE A 331 0.61 8.79 6.50
C ILE A 331 0.29 7.48 5.78
N PHE A 332 1.27 6.60 5.70
CA PHE A 332 1.05 5.19 5.42
C PHE A 332 0.86 4.42 6.73
N ALA A 333 0.10 3.34 6.71
CA ALA A 333 0.04 2.39 7.81
C ALA A 333 1.41 1.72 8.01
N ALA A 334 2.00 1.27 6.90
CA ALA A 334 3.14 0.35 6.93
C ALA A 334 4.27 0.68 5.95
N PHE A 335 3.98 1.33 4.82
CA PHE A 335 5.00 1.57 3.79
C PHE A 335 6.08 2.53 4.28
N SER A 336 7.29 2.03 4.55
CA SER A 336 8.38 2.81 5.17
C SER A 336 9.78 2.22 4.99
N ARG A 337 10.81 2.85 5.59
CA ARG A 337 12.22 2.42 5.65
C ARG A 337 12.96 2.23 4.31
N TYR A 338 12.26 2.39 3.19
CA TYR A 338 12.83 2.36 1.84
C TYR A 338 13.76 3.55 1.54
N LYS A 339 13.71 4.64 2.32
CA LYS A 339 14.54 5.84 2.22
C LYS A 339 15.04 6.25 3.60
N ARG A 340 16.17 6.96 3.63
CA ARG A 340 16.79 7.50 4.86
C ARG A 340 15.82 8.35 5.67
N GLU A 341 15.05 9.22 5.03
CA GLU A 341 14.03 10.05 5.68
C GLU A 341 12.78 9.29 6.16
N ALA A 342 12.51 8.10 5.61
CA ALA A 342 11.40 7.24 6.03
C ALA A 342 11.82 6.18 7.06
N TYR A 343 13.04 6.27 7.60
CA TYR A 343 13.64 5.20 8.39
C TYR A 343 13.04 5.07 9.80
N ARG A 344 12.63 6.20 10.41
CA ARG A 344 12.01 6.25 11.75
C ARG A 344 10.50 6.08 11.74
N HIS A 345 9.90 5.63 10.63
CA HIS A 345 8.48 5.29 10.62
C HIS A 345 8.14 4.22 11.66
N SER A 346 6.93 4.30 12.20
CA SER A 346 6.35 3.26 13.03
C SER A 346 4.91 2.95 12.60
N GLU A 347 4.54 1.69 12.67
CA GLU A 347 3.20 1.18 12.46
C GLU A 347 2.20 1.71 13.51
N PHE A 348 2.72 2.13 14.67
CA PHE A 348 1.95 2.75 15.75
C PHE A 348 1.78 4.28 15.59
N ALA A 349 2.37 4.89 14.56
CA ALA A 349 2.34 6.35 14.36
C ALA A 349 0.91 6.91 14.31
N ALA A 350 -0.02 6.21 13.66
CA ALA A 350 -1.42 6.61 13.58
C ALA A 350 -2.06 6.70 14.98
N ARG A 351 -1.83 5.69 15.82
CA ARG A 351 -2.33 5.65 17.20
C ARG A 351 -1.75 6.78 18.04
N ILE A 352 -0.44 6.98 17.96
CA ILE A 352 0.27 8.02 18.72
C ILE A 352 -0.24 9.43 18.34
N LEU A 353 -0.42 9.69 17.04
CA LEU A 353 -0.96 10.96 16.55
C LEU A 353 -2.40 11.19 17.02
N TYR A 354 -3.23 10.16 16.97
CA TYR A 354 -4.61 10.23 17.46
C TYR A 354 -4.66 10.54 18.97
N ASP A 355 -3.85 9.85 19.77
CA ASP A 355 -3.75 10.08 21.22
C ASP A 355 -3.24 11.48 21.55
N ALA A 356 -2.42 12.07 20.66
CA ALA A 356 -1.98 13.45 20.75
C ALA A 356 -3.05 14.48 20.33
N GLY A 357 -4.23 14.05 19.89
CA GLY A 357 -5.34 14.89 19.43
C GLY A 357 -5.19 15.42 18.00
N LEU A 358 -4.40 14.75 17.15
CA LEU A 358 -4.17 15.13 15.76
C LEU A 358 -5.00 14.28 14.80
N LYS A 359 -5.40 14.88 13.68
CA LYS A 359 -6.13 14.17 12.61
C LYS A 359 -5.17 13.29 11.80
N VAL A 360 -5.56 12.02 11.63
CA VAL A 360 -4.82 11.05 10.82
C VAL A 360 -5.59 10.76 9.55
N VAL A 361 -4.91 10.80 8.42
CA VAL A 361 -5.40 10.38 7.11
C VAL A 361 -4.51 9.26 6.59
N LEU A 362 -5.09 8.22 6.02
CA LEU A 362 -4.33 7.22 5.28
C LEU A 362 -4.50 7.45 3.79
N LYS A 363 -3.42 7.26 3.04
CA LYS A 363 -3.36 7.59 1.63
C LYS A 363 -2.58 6.58 0.82
N SER A 364 -2.82 6.54 -0.49
CA SER A 364 -2.18 5.55 -1.35
C SER A 364 -0.83 5.99 -1.91
N ASP A 365 -0.64 7.29 -2.17
CA ASP A 365 0.51 7.78 -2.95
C ASP A 365 0.58 7.17 -4.36
N HIS A 366 -0.58 6.87 -4.96
CA HIS A 366 -0.66 5.98 -6.10
C HIS A 366 0.41 6.26 -7.17
N SER A 367 1.21 5.30 -7.62
CA SER A 367 1.15 3.85 -7.34
C SER A 367 2.11 3.38 -6.23
N GLY A 368 2.43 4.24 -5.25
CA GLY A 368 3.17 3.88 -4.04
C GLY A 368 2.54 2.67 -3.35
N VAL A 369 1.39 2.85 -2.69
CA VAL A 369 0.42 1.78 -2.43
C VAL A 369 -0.65 1.85 -3.53
N VAL A 370 -1.12 0.70 -4.00
CA VAL A 370 -2.18 0.66 -5.02
C VAL A 370 -3.51 1.11 -4.40
N SER A 371 -4.21 2.07 -5.00
CA SER A 371 -5.37 2.72 -4.38
C SER A 371 -6.59 1.81 -4.26
N ARG A 372 -6.63 0.73 -5.03
CA ARG A 372 -7.59 -0.38 -4.82
C ARG A 372 -7.53 -0.94 -3.39
N TYR A 373 -6.36 -0.87 -2.75
CA TYR A 373 -6.14 -1.38 -1.41
C TYR A 373 -6.07 -0.28 -0.37
N LEU A 374 -6.66 0.91 -0.60
CA LEU A 374 -6.66 2.00 0.38
C LEU A 374 -7.31 1.58 1.71
N LEU A 375 -8.40 0.80 1.67
CA LEU A 375 -9.04 0.27 2.87
C LEU A 375 -8.11 -0.65 3.68
N HIS A 376 -7.18 -1.34 3.02
CA HIS A 376 -6.18 -2.18 3.69
C HIS A 376 -5.21 -1.35 4.55
N GLU A 377 -4.98 -0.07 4.25
CA GLU A 377 -4.24 0.81 5.16
C GLU A 377 -5.02 1.01 6.47
N ALA A 378 -6.34 1.23 6.41
CA ALA A 378 -7.20 1.38 7.59
C ALA A 378 -7.25 0.10 8.43
N GLN A 379 -7.32 -1.06 7.76
CA GLN A 379 -7.28 -2.37 8.41
C GLN A 379 -5.96 -2.56 9.18
N GLN A 380 -4.82 -2.21 8.58
CA GLN A 380 -3.51 -2.34 9.24
C GLN A 380 -3.38 -1.43 10.46
N VAL A 381 -3.74 -0.14 10.39
CA VAL A 381 -3.62 0.73 11.58
C VAL A 381 -4.60 0.34 12.69
N HIS A 382 -5.74 -0.24 12.34
CA HIS A 382 -6.67 -0.80 13.33
C HIS A 382 -6.02 -1.97 14.05
N TYR A 383 -5.37 -2.89 13.32
CA TYR A 383 -4.57 -3.96 13.91
C TYR A 383 -3.51 -3.43 14.88
N PHE A 384 -2.87 -2.30 14.56
CA PHE A 384 -1.86 -1.65 15.41
C PHE A 384 -2.45 -0.67 16.45
N GLY A 385 -3.74 -0.79 16.79
CA GLY A 385 -4.36 -0.15 17.96
C GLY A 385 -5.12 1.15 17.69
N LEU A 386 -5.28 1.58 16.44
CA LEU A 386 -6.15 2.72 16.11
C LEU A 386 -7.64 2.32 16.30
N PRO A 387 -8.47 3.14 16.97
CA PRO A 387 -9.89 2.82 17.16
C PRO A 387 -10.64 2.65 15.84
N GLU A 388 -11.61 1.75 15.81
CA GLU A 388 -12.40 1.36 14.62
C GLU A 388 -12.98 2.57 13.86
N ASN A 389 -13.70 3.44 14.57
CA ASN A 389 -14.36 4.60 13.97
C ASN A 389 -13.34 5.56 13.33
N VAL A 390 -12.16 5.70 13.94
CA VAL A 390 -11.08 6.56 13.47
C VAL A 390 -10.36 5.93 12.28
N ALA A 391 -10.14 4.61 12.31
CA ALA A 391 -9.56 3.88 11.19
C ALA A 391 -10.43 4.00 9.93
N LEU A 392 -11.76 3.81 10.04
CA LEU A 392 -12.68 4.04 8.92
C LEU A 392 -12.69 5.50 8.46
N ALA A 393 -12.79 6.44 9.40
CA ALA A 393 -12.79 7.87 9.09
C ALA A 393 -11.49 8.32 8.38
N SER A 394 -10.35 7.66 8.62
CA SER A 394 -9.04 8.03 8.06
C SER A 394 -8.93 7.88 6.53
N VAL A 395 -9.84 7.11 5.92
CA VAL A 395 -9.91 6.87 4.47
C VAL A 395 -11.24 7.33 3.86
N ILE A 396 -12.13 7.97 4.65
CA ILE A 396 -13.47 8.40 4.21
C ILE A 396 -13.74 9.88 4.55
N SER A 397 -14.13 10.18 5.80
CA SER A 397 -14.61 11.51 6.19
C SER A 397 -13.47 12.48 6.49
N THR A 398 -12.42 12.02 7.17
CA THR A 398 -11.24 12.85 7.52
C THR A 398 -10.55 13.44 6.27
N PRO A 399 -10.22 12.66 5.22
CA PRO A 399 -9.65 13.24 4.01
C PRO A 399 -10.59 14.24 3.32
N ALA A 400 -11.91 14.01 3.32
CA ALA A 400 -12.89 14.95 2.78
C ALA A 400 -12.88 16.31 3.51
N GLU A 401 -12.84 16.29 4.85
CA GLU A 401 -12.72 17.50 5.67
C GLU A 401 -11.40 18.24 5.41
N VAL A 402 -10.28 17.51 5.36
CA VAL A 402 -8.94 18.08 5.20
C VAL A 402 -8.81 18.83 3.87
N MET A 403 -9.35 18.27 2.78
CA MET A 403 -9.36 18.95 1.48
C MET A 403 -10.49 19.96 1.30
N GLY A 404 -11.40 20.11 2.27
CA GLY A 404 -12.51 21.07 2.24
C GLY A 404 -13.66 20.67 1.30
N MET A 405 -13.93 19.37 1.19
CA MET A 405 -14.98 18.78 0.35
C MET A 405 -16.04 18.02 1.17
N ASP A 406 -16.01 18.17 2.49
CA ASP A 406 -16.94 17.55 3.45
C ASP A 406 -18.37 18.06 3.33
N HIS A 407 -18.62 19.13 2.57
CA HIS A 407 -19.99 19.55 2.22
C HIS A 407 -20.65 18.67 1.14
N ARG A 408 -19.96 17.68 0.57
CA ARG A 408 -20.49 16.83 -0.51
C ARG A 408 -20.26 15.34 -0.34
N ILE A 409 -19.11 14.96 0.21
CA ILE A 409 -18.63 13.57 0.22
C ILE A 409 -18.10 13.20 1.60
N GLY A 410 -17.84 11.90 1.81
CA GLY A 410 -17.31 11.38 3.07
C GLY A 410 -18.35 11.13 4.16
N PHE A 411 -19.64 11.40 3.90
CA PHE A 411 -20.74 11.19 4.85
C PHE A 411 -22.00 10.67 4.14
N LEU A 412 -22.78 9.84 4.85
CA LEU A 412 -24.13 9.48 4.43
C LEU A 412 -25.10 10.50 5.03
N ARG A 413 -25.38 11.58 4.29
CA ARG A 413 -26.29 12.66 4.69
C ARG A 413 -27.22 13.04 3.53
N PRO A 414 -28.46 13.46 3.79
CA PRO A 414 -29.31 14.03 2.75
C PRO A 414 -28.63 15.18 2.00
N ALA A 415 -28.88 15.28 0.70
CA ALA A 415 -28.30 16.27 -0.23
C ALA A 415 -26.78 16.17 -0.44
N TYR A 416 -26.11 15.13 0.07
CA TYR A 416 -24.72 14.82 -0.27
C TYR A 416 -24.68 14.04 -1.58
N ASP A 417 -23.53 14.04 -2.25
CA ASP A 417 -23.37 13.29 -3.48
C ASP A 417 -23.57 11.79 -3.19
N ALA A 418 -24.25 11.07 -4.08
CA ALA A 418 -24.54 9.64 -3.93
C ALA A 418 -23.31 8.76 -4.23
N ASP A 419 -22.25 8.94 -3.45
CA ASP A 419 -21.01 8.16 -3.49
C ASP A 419 -21.02 7.14 -2.35
N VAL A 420 -21.34 5.88 -2.67
CA VAL A 420 -21.72 4.86 -1.68
C VAL A 420 -21.08 3.52 -2.02
N VAL A 421 -20.61 2.78 -1.02
CA VAL A 421 -20.08 1.42 -1.18
C VAL A 421 -20.89 0.45 -0.34
N ILE A 422 -21.31 -0.66 -0.96
CA ILE A 422 -21.91 -1.80 -0.27
C ILE A 422 -20.84 -2.88 -0.14
N TRP A 423 -20.61 -3.38 1.07
CA TRP A 423 -19.53 -4.32 1.39
C TRP A 423 -20.07 -5.71 1.68
N ASP A 424 -19.31 -6.75 1.34
CA ASP A 424 -19.68 -8.14 1.66
C ASP A 424 -19.37 -8.54 3.12
N SER A 425 -18.64 -7.72 3.85
CA SER A 425 -18.18 -7.93 5.23
C SER A 425 -17.93 -6.57 5.89
N HIS A 426 -17.67 -6.57 7.19
CA HIS A 426 -17.28 -5.35 7.90
C HIS A 426 -16.03 -4.74 7.23
N PRO A 427 -15.98 -3.43 6.91
CA PRO A 427 -14.89 -2.88 6.09
C PRO A 427 -13.48 -3.03 6.70
N LEU A 428 -13.37 -3.14 8.03
CA LEU A 428 -12.08 -3.42 8.69
C LEU A 428 -11.64 -4.89 8.68
N GLN A 429 -12.44 -5.82 8.13
CA GLN A 429 -12.00 -7.21 7.92
C GLN A 429 -11.08 -7.30 6.71
N LEU A 430 -9.99 -8.06 6.82
CA LEU A 430 -9.14 -8.34 5.66
C LEU A 430 -9.96 -8.97 4.53
N GLY A 431 -9.71 -8.57 3.29
CA GLY A 431 -10.45 -9.07 2.15
C GLY A 431 -11.87 -8.52 2.00
N ALA A 432 -12.32 -7.56 2.83
CA ALA A 432 -13.60 -6.89 2.63
C ALA A 432 -13.71 -6.35 1.19
N THR A 433 -14.74 -6.81 0.47
CA THR A 433 -14.86 -6.61 -0.97
C THR A 433 -16.16 -5.86 -1.28
N PRO A 434 -16.10 -4.79 -2.10
CA PRO A 434 -17.30 -4.11 -2.56
C PRO A 434 -18.21 -5.03 -3.38
N THR A 435 -19.48 -5.15 -3.01
CA THR A 435 -20.50 -5.81 -3.82
C THR A 435 -21.16 -4.84 -4.80
N GLN A 436 -21.09 -3.53 -4.53
CA GLN A 436 -21.45 -2.47 -5.47
C GLN A 436 -20.79 -1.17 -5.02
N VAL A 437 -20.45 -0.31 -5.98
CA VAL A 437 -19.99 1.07 -5.75
C VAL A 437 -20.83 2.01 -6.59
N PHE A 438 -21.38 3.04 -5.95
CA PHE A 438 -22.09 4.12 -6.61
C PHE A 438 -21.22 5.37 -6.61
N VAL A 439 -21.17 6.06 -7.76
CA VAL A 439 -20.52 7.37 -7.90
C VAL A 439 -21.51 8.29 -8.60
N ASP A 440 -21.84 9.42 -7.97
CA ASP A 440 -22.93 10.29 -8.42
C ASP A 440 -24.27 9.52 -8.59
N GLY A 441 -24.49 8.48 -7.78
CA GLY A 441 -25.67 7.59 -7.83
C GLY A 441 -25.64 6.55 -8.94
N ALA A 442 -24.67 6.59 -9.87
CA ALA A 442 -24.53 5.59 -10.92
C ALA A 442 -23.76 4.37 -10.42
N ALA A 443 -24.31 3.16 -10.61
CA ALA A 443 -23.62 1.90 -10.31
C ALA A 443 -22.35 1.78 -11.17
N GLN A 444 -21.27 1.28 -10.57
CA GLN A 444 -19.96 1.18 -11.22
C GLN A 444 -19.49 -0.26 -11.45
N LEU A 445 -20.06 -1.24 -10.73
CA LEU A 445 -19.75 -2.65 -10.89
C LEU A 445 -20.90 -3.32 -11.66
N ASP A 446 -20.62 -3.78 -12.88
CA ASP A 446 -21.63 -4.42 -13.74
C ASP A 446 -21.99 -5.83 -13.25
N HIS A 447 -20.96 -6.66 -13.01
CA HIS A 447 -21.08 -8.07 -12.63
C HIS A 447 -20.13 -8.42 -11.46
N PRO A 448 -20.32 -7.82 -10.28
CA PRO A 448 -19.43 -8.01 -9.15
C PRO A 448 -19.44 -9.47 -8.68
N VAL A 449 -18.27 -10.07 -8.58
CA VAL A 449 -18.11 -11.38 -7.95
C VAL A 449 -18.05 -11.21 -6.44
N VAL A 450 -18.97 -11.88 -5.75
CA VAL A 450 -19.04 -11.89 -4.29
C VAL A 450 -18.68 -13.30 -3.80
N THR A 451 -17.78 -13.37 -2.84
CA THR A 451 -17.41 -14.63 -2.17
C THR A 451 -18.59 -15.13 -1.33
N ALA A 452 -19.13 -16.31 -1.65
CA ALA A 452 -20.38 -16.80 -1.07
C ALA A 452 -20.24 -17.27 0.39
N ASN A 453 -19.04 -17.72 0.79
CA ASN A 453 -18.77 -18.34 2.09
C ASN A 453 -18.24 -17.37 3.16
N LYS A 454 -18.46 -16.05 3.05
CA LYS A 454 -18.07 -15.13 4.12
C LYS A 454 -19.01 -15.27 5.32
N ASP A 455 -18.46 -15.81 6.41
CA ASP A 455 -19.14 -16.06 7.67
C ASP A 455 -19.78 -14.77 8.25
N LYS A 456 -20.90 -14.92 8.98
CA LYS A 456 -21.47 -13.86 9.83
C LYS A 456 -20.45 -13.29 10.80
N ALA A 457 -19.45 -14.06 11.23
CA ALA A 457 -18.34 -13.57 12.05
C ALA A 457 -17.56 -12.42 11.39
N LEU A 458 -17.55 -12.34 10.05
CA LEU A 458 -16.91 -11.26 9.30
C LEU A 458 -17.80 -10.02 9.17
N GLN A 459 -19.00 -10.00 9.73
CA GLN A 459 -19.88 -8.82 9.77
C GLN A 459 -19.63 -7.93 10.99
N THR A 460 -18.70 -8.29 11.87
CA THR A 460 -18.28 -7.46 13.00
C THR A 460 -16.85 -6.95 12.80
N SER A 461 -16.52 -5.84 13.47
CA SER A 461 -15.15 -5.36 13.54
C SER A 461 -14.21 -6.44 14.09
N PRO A 462 -13.03 -6.66 13.48
CA PRO A 462 -12.15 -7.74 13.92
C PRO A 462 -11.48 -7.40 15.26
N ALA A 463 -11.23 -8.42 16.07
CA ALA A 463 -10.40 -8.27 17.27
C ALA A 463 -8.94 -7.94 16.88
N VAL A 464 -8.26 -7.17 17.72
CA VAL A 464 -6.86 -6.75 17.52
C VAL A 464 -6.05 -6.98 18.80
N PRO A 465 -4.74 -7.24 18.69
CA PRO A 465 -3.88 -7.35 19.87
C PRO A 465 -3.74 -6.02 20.62
N ASP A 466 -3.33 -6.12 21.89
CA ASP A 466 -2.83 -4.96 22.63
C ASP A 466 -1.39 -4.62 22.19
N TRP A 467 -1.19 -3.32 21.95
CA TRP A 467 0.03 -2.71 21.44
C TRP A 467 0.49 -1.51 22.27
N ALA A 468 -0.07 -1.31 23.47
CA ALA A 468 0.25 -0.17 24.32
C ALA A 468 1.75 -0.06 24.62
N ASP A 469 2.40 -1.20 24.96
CA ASP A 469 3.83 -1.24 25.29
C ASP A 469 4.71 -0.93 24.06
N GLU A 470 4.38 -1.47 22.88
CA GLU A 470 5.13 -1.19 21.66
C GLU A 470 4.95 0.25 21.16
N ALA A 471 3.76 0.83 21.33
CA ALA A 471 3.51 2.24 21.04
C ALA A 471 4.29 3.16 21.99
N ALA A 472 4.32 2.85 23.30
CA ALA A 472 5.10 3.59 24.28
C ALA A 472 6.62 3.45 24.02
N SER A 473 7.09 2.24 23.73
CA SER A 473 8.49 1.96 23.36
C SER A 473 8.88 2.72 22.09
N THR A 474 8.00 2.76 21.08
CA THR A 474 8.20 3.53 19.86
C THR A 474 8.54 5.00 20.15
N ILE A 475 7.80 5.65 21.06
CA ILE A 475 8.10 7.03 21.48
C ILE A 475 9.43 7.09 22.24
N GLY A 476 9.62 6.20 23.22
CA GLY A 476 10.82 6.18 24.07
C GLY A 476 12.14 5.98 23.31
N TYR A 477 12.09 5.34 22.15
CA TYR A 477 13.25 5.10 21.27
C TYR A 477 13.20 5.90 19.96
N GLU A 478 12.41 6.99 19.89
CA GLU A 478 12.34 7.87 18.73
C GLU A 478 12.12 7.12 17.39
N GLY A 479 11.20 6.15 17.39
CA GLY A 479 10.87 5.33 16.22
C GLY A 479 11.81 4.17 15.95
N LEU A 480 12.86 3.98 16.75
CA LEU A 480 13.85 2.94 16.57
C LEU A 480 13.95 2.01 17.79
N PRO A 481 12.85 1.39 18.26
CA PRO A 481 12.91 0.47 19.38
C PRO A 481 13.86 -0.70 19.07
N PRO A 482 14.49 -1.31 20.09
CA PRO A 482 15.26 -2.53 19.93
C PRO A 482 14.33 -3.68 19.51
N LEU A 483 14.73 -4.41 18.47
CA LEU A 483 13.93 -5.47 17.85
C LEU A 483 14.53 -6.87 18.02
N ALA A 484 15.72 -6.96 18.62
CA ALA A 484 16.39 -8.24 18.79
C ALA A 484 15.57 -9.15 19.74
N PRO A 485 15.41 -10.44 19.40
CA PRO A 485 14.73 -11.39 20.27
C PRO A 485 15.51 -11.65 21.56
N GLU A 486 14.78 -12.01 22.62
CA GLU A 486 15.37 -12.63 23.81
C GLU A 486 15.71 -14.09 23.48
N ASN A 487 16.99 -14.38 23.23
CA ASN A 487 17.46 -15.72 22.85
C ASN A 487 17.59 -16.62 24.09
N ILE A 488 16.60 -17.49 24.33
CA ILE A 488 16.64 -18.49 25.41
C ILE A 488 17.38 -19.75 24.92
N LYS A 489 18.43 -20.13 25.66
CA LYS A 489 19.28 -21.32 25.42
C LYS A 489 19.34 -22.18 26.68
N GLU A 490 19.41 -23.50 26.54
CA GLU A 490 19.60 -24.49 27.63
C GLU A 490 18.45 -24.57 28.66
N GLN A 491 17.62 -23.53 28.75
CA GLN A 491 16.41 -23.45 29.57
C GLN A 491 15.18 -23.94 28.77
N ALA A 492 14.25 -24.59 29.47
CA ALA A 492 12.97 -24.96 28.86
C ALA A 492 12.02 -23.75 28.81
N VAL A 493 11.29 -23.61 27.70
CA VAL A 493 10.15 -22.70 27.56
C VAL A 493 8.86 -23.51 27.51
N VAL A 494 7.89 -23.14 28.33
CA VAL A 494 6.58 -23.77 28.40
C VAL A 494 5.54 -22.80 27.84
N PHE A 495 4.97 -23.13 26.69
CA PHE A 495 3.82 -22.44 26.13
C PHE A 495 2.55 -23.06 26.70
N THR A 496 1.74 -22.27 27.38
CA THR A 496 0.44 -22.66 27.95
C THR A 496 -0.71 -22.03 27.16
N GLY A 497 -1.94 -22.54 27.32
CA GLY A 497 -3.10 -22.01 26.59
C GLY A 497 -3.09 -22.33 25.09
N VAL A 498 -2.40 -23.39 24.67
CA VAL A 498 -2.27 -23.74 23.24
C VAL A 498 -3.52 -24.48 22.76
N ARG A 499 -4.15 -24.00 21.69
CA ARG A 499 -5.35 -24.62 21.09
C ARG A 499 -5.09 -25.36 19.79
N GLU A 500 -4.06 -24.94 19.06
CA GLU A 500 -3.74 -25.49 17.75
C GLU A 500 -2.21 -25.63 17.59
N ILE A 501 -1.79 -26.76 17.03
CA ILE A 501 -0.40 -26.99 16.64
C ILE A 501 -0.41 -27.51 15.21
N ILE A 502 0.23 -26.77 14.31
CA ILE A 502 0.42 -27.16 12.91
C ILE A 502 1.89 -27.49 12.73
N THR A 503 2.17 -28.72 12.30
CA THR A 503 3.54 -29.17 12.00
C THR A 503 3.94 -28.80 10.57
N HIS A 504 5.24 -28.79 10.29
CA HIS A 504 5.78 -28.50 8.93
C HIS A 504 5.23 -29.46 7.86
N ASN A 505 4.87 -30.68 8.25
CA ASN A 505 4.31 -31.70 7.36
C ASN A 505 2.80 -31.50 7.08
N GLY A 506 2.19 -30.44 7.63
CA GLY A 506 0.75 -30.16 7.51
C GLY A 506 -0.13 -30.96 8.48
N THR A 507 0.45 -31.70 9.44
CA THR A 507 -0.34 -32.35 10.49
C THR A 507 -0.80 -31.28 11.49
N THR A 508 -2.12 -31.16 11.63
CA THR A 508 -2.78 -30.24 12.57
C THR A 508 -3.30 -31.00 13.78
N VAL A 509 -2.95 -30.53 14.98
CA VAL A 509 -3.46 -31.02 16.27
C VAL A 509 -4.26 -29.89 16.92
N THR A 510 -5.58 -30.04 17.00
CA THR A 510 -6.48 -29.10 17.68
C THR A 510 -7.03 -29.71 18.95
N SER A 511 -7.29 -28.87 19.96
CA SER A 511 -7.83 -29.31 21.25
C SER A 511 -8.92 -28.37 21.76
N ALA A 512 -9.96 -28.96 22.35
CA ALA A 512 -11.01 -28.25 23.08
C ALA A 512 -10.57 -27.83 24.49
N GLU A 513 -9.48 -28.41 25.01
CA GLU A 513 -8.83 -28.05 26.26
C GLU A 513 -7.47 -27.40 25.98
N ASP A 514 -7.01 -26.54 26.89
CA ASP A 514 -5.72 -25.86 26.75
C ASP A 514 -4.57 -26.86 26.86
N LEU A 515 -3.77 -26.96 25.80
CA LEU A 515 -2.56 -27.77 25.77
C LEU A 515 -1.38 -26.99 26.34
N ALA A 516 -0.40 -27.72 26.87
CA ALA A 516 0.93 -27.20 27.14
C ALA A 516 1.94 -27.78 26.14
N VAL A 517 2.87 -26.94 25.69
CA VAL A 517 3.97 -27.31 24.80
C VAL A 517 5.30 -26.92 25.44
N ILE A 518 6.21 -27.88 25.58
CA ILE A 518 7.55 -27.64 26.13
C ILE A 518 8.57 -27.67 25.02
N ALA A 519 9.32 -26.58 24.86
CA ALA A 519 10.45 -26.48 23.94
C ALA A 519 11.77 -26.37 24.72
N ARG A 520 12.81 -27.06 24.26
CA ARG A 520 14.19 -26.96 24.76
C ARG A 520 15.17 -27.02 23.60
N ASP A 521 16.17 -26.15 23.62
CA ASP A 521 17.21 -26.06 22.58
C ASP A 521 16.65 -26.00 21.15
N GLY A 522 15.56 -25.24 20.98
CA GLY A 522 14.89 -25.08 19.69
C GLY A 522 14.06 -26.27 19.21
N VAL A 523 13.79 -27.27 20.05
CA VAL A 523 13.01 -28.47 19.69
C VAL A 523 11.85 -28.67 20.66
N ILE A 524 10.68 -29.07 20.14
CA ILE A 524 9.54 -29.47 20.97
C ILE A 524 9.84 -30.83 21.61
N THR A 525 9.76 -30.88 22.94
CA THR A 525 10.04 -32.08 23.76
C THR A 525 8.79 -32.70 24.37
N CYS A 526 7.71 -31.93 24.52
CA CYS A 526 6.43 -32.42 25.06
C CYS A 526 5.26 -31.62 24.47
N VAL A 527 4.18 -32.32 24.10
CA VAL A 527 2.90 -31.72 23.67
C VAL A 527 1.77 -32.45 24.39
N GLY A 528 0.89 -31.70 25.07
CA GLY A 528 -0.33 -32.24 25.66
C GLY A 528 -0.66 -31.64 27.03
N ILE A 529 -1.84 -31.97 27.54
CA ILE A 529 -2.36 -31.48 28.83
C ILE A 529 -1.43 -31.90 29.99
N HIS A 530 -0.88 -33.11 29.92
CA HIS A 530 0.02 -33.64 30.95
C HIS A 530 1.39 -32.96 30.99
N CYS A 531 1.80 -32.25 29.92
CA CYS A 531 3.06 -31.52 29.90
C CYS A 531 3.06 -30.35 30.90
N ALA A 532 1.88 -29.81 31.25
CA ALA A 532 1.75 -28.78 32.27
C ALA A 532 2.17 -29.26 33.67
N GLY A 533 2.11 -30.57 33.94
CA GLY A 533 2.57 -31.17 35.21
C GLY A 533 4.05 -31.55 35.23
N VAL A 534 4.77 -31.43 34.12
CA VAL A 534 6.22 -31.71 34.00
C VAL A 534 7.05 -30.47 34.42
N THR A 535 6.40 -29.46 34.98
CA THR A 535 6.93 -28.15 35.42
C THR A 535 7.89 -28.19 36.61
N ASP A 536 8.24 -29.37 37.13
CA ASP A 536 9.25 -29.54 38.20
C ASP A 536 10.69 -29.18 37.78
N ALA A 537 10.90 -28.71 36.54
CA ALA A 537 12.15 -28.10 36.12
C ALA A 537 12.27 -26.68 36.71
N ALA A 538 12.86 -26.58 37.91
CA ALA A 538 13.26 -25.31 38.52
C ALA A 538 13.95 -24.42 37.49
N GLY A 539 13.27 -23.32 37.09
CA GLY A 539 13.80 -22.34 36.15
C GLY A 539 13.25 -22.41 34.72
N ALA A 540 12.15 -23.08 34.39
CA ALA A 540 11.52 -22.94 33.06
C ALA A 540 10.83 -21.57 32.88
N ARG A 541 10.85 -21.00 31.66
CA ARG A 541 10.14 -19.75 31.31
C ARG A 541 8.74 -20.10 30.81
N ILE A 542 7.70 -19.52 31.40
CA ILE A 542 6.30 -19.78 31.03
C ILE A 542 5.78 -18.63 30.16
N VAL A 543 5.12 -18.96 29.05
CA VAL A 543 4.50 -18.02 28.12
C VAL A 543 3.06 -18.45 27.87
N GLU A 544 2.11 -17.63 28.32
CA GLU A 544 0.69 -17.85 28.10
C GLU A 544 0.27 -17.38 26.70
N LEU A 545 -0.37 -18.27 25.93
CA LEU A 545 -0.83 -18.03 24.56
C LEU A 545 -2.32 -17.69 24.46
N GLU A 546 -3.11 -17.84 25.53
CA GLU A 546 -4.51 -17.36 25.60
C GLU A 546 -5.35 -17.87 24.42
N GLY A 547 -5.35 -19.18 24.20
CA GLY A 547 -6.04 -19.79 23.06
C GLY A 547 -5.26 -19.72 21.75
N GLY A 548 -3.95 -19.48 21.82
CA GLY A 548 -3.06 -19.34 20.67
C GLY A 548 -2.59 -20.64 20.05
N ALA A 549 -1.61 -20.55 19.14
CA ALA A 549 -1.16 -21.67 18.34
C ALA A 549 0.36 -21.72 18.16
N LEU A 550 0.86 -22.90 17.77
CA LEU A 550 2.19 -23.05 17.18
C LEU A 550 2.05 -23.49 15.73
N SER A 551 2.68 -22.80 14.78
CA SER A 551 2.56 -23.09 13.35
C SER A 551 3.88 -22.89 12.60
N PRO A 552 4.08 -23.47 11.41
CA PRO A 552 5.33 -23.33 10.68
C PRO A 552 5.61 -21.87 10.33
N GLY A 553 6.86 -21.45 10.49
CA GLY A 553 7.30 -20.11 10.10
C GLY A 553 7.19 -19.87 8.60
N PHE A 554 6.89 -18.64 8.21
CA PHE A 554 6.89 -18.24 6.81
C PHE A 554 8.31 -18.09 6.26
N VAL A 555 8.43 -18.25 4.95
CA VAL A 555 9.64 -18.09 4.16
C VAL A 555 9.39 -17.05 3.08
N THR A 556 10.30 -16.09 2.96
CA THR A 556 10.16 -14.99 2.00
C THR A 556 11.20 -15.02 0.88
N PHE A 557 10.82 -14.54 -0.30
CA PHE A 557 11.69 -14.33 -1.45
C PHE A 557 11.17 -13.16 -2.31
N GLY A 558 12.07 -12.49 -3.04
CA GLY A 558 11.73 -11.48 -4.04
C GLY A 558 12.06 -10.04 -3.65
N THR A 559 12.60 -9.82 -2.46
CA THR A 559 13.08 -8.52 -1.96
C THR A 559 14.56 -8.63 -1.57
N PRO A 560 15.32 -7.52 -1.51
CA PRO A 560 16.71 -7.54 -1.07
C PRO A 560 16.84 -7.62 0.46
N LEU A 561 15.95 -8.35 1.12
CA LEU A 561 15.96 -8.51 2.56
C LEU A 561 17.28 -9.18 2.98
N GLY A 562 18.04 -8.50 3.84
CA GLY A 562 19.38 -8.94 4.24
C GLY A 562 20.49 -8.62 3.23
N LEU A 563 20.20 -7.94 2.12
CA LEU A 563 21.21 -7.33 1.22
C LEU A 563 21.14 -5.80 1.20
N ALA A 564 20.12 -5.21 1.82
CA ALA A 564 20.00 -3.78 2.04
C ALA A 564 19.26 -3.48 3.34
N GLU A 565 19.71 -2.47 4.09
CA GLU A 565 18.96 -1.89 5.22
C GLU A 565 17.97 -0.83 4.72
N ILE A 566 18.44 0.13 3.91
CA ILE A 566 17.63 1.21 3.34
C ILE A 566 17.73 1.12 1.82
N SER A 567 16.72 0.53 1.17
CA SER A 567 16.82 0.11 -0.24
C SER A 567 17.13 1.24 -1.24
N SER A 568 16.76 2.49 -0.95
CA SER A 568 17.07 3.64 -1.81
C SER A 568 18.40 4.34 -1.49
N ASP A 569 19.11 3.90 -0.44
CA ASP A 569 20.41 4.42 -0.04
C ASP A 569 21.50 3.38 -0.31
N THR A 570 22.27 3.63 -1.37
CA THR A 570 23.31 2.70 -1.83
C THR A 570 24.44 2.50 -0.81
N SER A 571 24.58 3.37 0.19
CA SER A 571 25.57 3.18 1.27
C SER A 571 25.16 2.11 2.28
N THR A 572 23.91 1.65 2.21
CA THR A 572 23.32 0.68 3.13
C THR A 572 22.97 -0.65 2.45
N ALA A 573 23.44 -0.84 1.21
CA ALA A 573 23.13 -1.99 0.38
C ALA A 573 24.41 -2.65 -0.15
N ASP A 574 24.34 -3.95 -0.43
CA ASP A 574 25.39 -4.74 -1.09
C ASP A 574 25.72 -4.21 -2.50
N GLY A 575 24.75 -3.52 -3.11
CA GLY A 575 24.89 -2.88 -4.41
C GLY A 575 24.36 -3.73 -5.58
N PRO A 576 24.35 -3.18 -6.79
CA PRO A 576 23.90 -3.90 -7.98
C PRO A 576 24.94 -4.90 -8.46
N VAL A 577 24.48 -5.95 -9.14
CA VAL A 577 25.34 -6.90 -9.84
C VAL A 577 26.17 -6.19 -10.93
N GLY A 578 27.49 -6.38 -10.88
CA GLY A 578 28.44 -5.88 -11.88
C GLY A 578 28.39 -6.66 -13.22
N GLU A 579 29.43 -6.52 -14.06
CA GLU A 579 29.53 -7.34 -15.28
C GLU A 579 29.75 -8.81 -14.93
N VAL A 580 28.77 -9.65 -15.27
CA VAL A 580 28.84 -11.09 -15.04
C VAL A 580 29.63 -11.74 -16.17
N GLY A 581 30.80 -12.28 -15.84
CA GLY A 581 31.72 -12.97 -16.74
C GLY A 581 32.10 -14.34 -16.18
N ALA A 582 33.41 -14.57 -15.93
CA ALA A 582 33.87 -15.78 -15.27
C ALA A 582 33.53 -15.85 -13.77
N VAL A 583 33.25 -14.69 -13.15
CA VAL A 583 32.97 -14.53 -11.72
C VAL A 583 31.46 -14.39 -11.51
N LEU A 584 30.90 -15.22 -10.62
CA LEU A 584 29.47 -15.29 -10.35
C LEU A 584 29.18 -14.76 -8.94
N PRO A 585 28.46 -13.64 -8.77
CA PRO A 585 28.14 -13.12 -7.44
C PRO A 585 27.28 -14.09 -6.63
N ARG A 586 27.54 -14.14 -5.32
CA ARG A 586 26.82 -14.99 -4.36
C ARG A 586 26.26 -14.12 -3.26
N ALA A 587 24.95 -14.16 -3.07
CA ALA A 587 24.28 -13.34 -2.05
C ALA A 587 24.81 -13.60 -0.63
N VAL A 588 25.31 -14.82 -0.35
CA VAL A 588 25.91 -15.15 0.95
C VAL A 588 27.07 -14.24 1.34
N ASP A 589 27.78 -13.65 0.37
CA ASP A 589 28.96 -12.83 0.62
C ASP A 589 28.57 -11.40 1.05
N GLY A 590 27.42 -10.90 0.60
CA GLY A 590 26.86 -9.56 0.92
C GLY A 590 25.82 -9.53 2.05
N LEU A 591 25.54 -10.66 2.70
CA LEU A 591 24.49 -10.73 3.73
C LEU A 591 24.74 -9.82 4.94
N LEU A 592 23.76 -8.98 5.21
CA LEU A 592 23.57 -8.18 6.42
C LEU A 592 22.60 -8.91 7.35
N PHE A 593 22.89 -8.90 8.65
CA PHE A 593 22.10 -9.52 9.71
C PHE A 593 21.62 -8.46 10.71
N GLY A 594 20.56 -8.76 11.46
CA GLY A 594 19.98 -7.81 12.42
C GLY A 594 19.39 -6.55 11.77
N THR A 595 19.09 -6.59 10.47
CA THR A 595 18.44 -5.47 9.76
C THR A 595 17.03 -5.24 10.28
N ARG A 596 16.54 -4.00 10.30
CA ARG A 596 15.23 -3.71 10.93
C ARG A 596 14.09 -4.39 10.22
N ASP A 597 14.06 -4.38 8.89
CA ASP A 597 13.02 -5.07 8.13
C ASP A 597 13.06 -6.60 8.33
N ALA A 598 14.24 -7.21 8.52
CA ALA A 598 14.34 -8.64 8.84
C ALA A 598 13.81 -8.96 10.23
N LEU A 599 14.18 -8.17 11.24
CA LEU A 599 13.72 -8.37 12.62
C LEU A 599 12.22 -8.08 12.78
N LEU A 600 11.68 -7.08 12.07
CA LEU A 600 10.24 -6.84 12.01
C LEU A 600 9.53 -8.03 11.33
N ALA A 601 10.04 -8.51 10.20
CA ALA A 601 9.49 -9.70 9.55
C ALA A 601 9.51 -10.93 10.49
N TYR A 602 10.61 -11.13 11.24
CA TYR A 602 10.74 -12.17 12.25
C TYR A 602 9.67 -12.07 13.35
N ARG A 603 9.45 -10.85 13.86
CA ARG A 603 8.39 -10.53 14.82
C ARG A 603 6.97 -10.69 14.29
N HIS A 604 6.80 -10.91 12.99
CA HIS A 604 5.50 -11.18 12.35
C HIS A 604 5.41 -12.59 11.74
N GLY A 605 6.32 -13.49 12.13
CA GLY A 605 6.24 -14.92 11.82
C GLY A 605 6.97 -15.36 10.56
N VAL A 606 7.73 -14.47 9.91
CA VAL A 606 8.64 -14.85 8.81
C VAL A 606 10.00 -15.20 9.40
N THR A 607 10.32 -16.48 9.48
CA THR A 607 11.55 -16.92 10.19
C THR A 607 12.77 -16.97 9.27
N ARG A 608 12.55 -17.06 7.96
CA ARG A 608 13.62 -17.30 6.98
C ARG A 608 13.48 -16.46 5.72
N GLY A 609 14.61 -15.92 5.27
CA GLY A 609 14.75 -15.26 3.98
C GLY A 609 15.53 -16.12 2.99
N VAL A 610 15.06 -16.16 1.74
CA VAL A 610 15.89 -16.54 0.59
C VAL A 610 16.10 -15.27 -0.24
N VAL A 611 17.36 -14.93 -0.51
CA VAL A 611 17.70 -13.70 -1.22
C VAL A 611 18.74 -13.98 -2.31
N ALA A 612 18.59 -13.30 -3.44
CA ALA A 612 19.51 -13.35 -4.58
C ALA A 612 20.16 -11.98 -4.79
N PRO A 613 21.35 -11.91 -5.43
CA PRO A 613 21.97 -10.63 -5.75
C PRO A 613 21.05 -9.76 -6.60
N GLN A 614 21.08 -8.44 -6.39
CA GLN A 614 20.17 -7.52 -7.07
C GLN A 614 20.63 -7.20 -8.50
N SER A 615 19.78 -7.48 -9.48
CA SER A 615 19.95 -7.01 -10.85
C SER A 615 18.68 -6.36 -11.37
N SER A 616 18.82 -5.36 -12.23
CA SER A 616 17.71 -4.69 -12.92
C SER A 616 17.82 -4.70 -14.45
N ASP A 617 18.98 -5.09 -14.98
CA ASP A 617 19.28 -5.03 -16.41
C ASP A 617 20.19 -6.18 -16.90
N LYS A 618 20.59 -7.11 -16.03
CA LYS A 618 21.44 -8.26 -16.40
C LYS A 618 20.63 -9.54 -16.46
N LEU A 619 20.95 -10.37 -17.45
CA LEU A 619 20.31 -11.67 -17.65
C LEU A 619 20.54 -12.62 -16.48
N VAL A 620 21.75 -12.70 -15.93
CA VAL A 620 22.08 -13.54 -14.77
C VAL A 620 22.34 -12.65 -13.57
N SER A 621 21.61 -12.90 -12.48
CA SER A 621 21.76 -12.13 -11.23
C SER A 621 22.79 -12.77 -10.31
N GLY A 622 22.86 -14.10 -10.24
CA GLY A 622 23.85 -14.82 -9.42
C GLY A 622 23.25 -15.95 -8.59
N LEU A 623 23.96 -16.35 -7.53
CA LEU A 623 23.54 -17.42 -6.62
C LEU A 623 22.86 -16.88 -5.37
N SER A 624 21.70 -17.44 -5.04
CA SER A 624 20.94 -17.11 -3.84
C SER A 624 21.39 -17.88 -2.60
N VAL A 625 21.04 -17.35 -1.43
CA VAL A 625 21.33 -17.89 -0.10
C VAL A 625 20.05 -17.96 0.72
N ALA A 626 19.95 -18.95 1.61
CA ALA A 626 18.92 -18.98 2.65
C ALA A 626 19.52 -18.70 4.03
N PHE A 627 18.87 -17.85 4.82
CA PHE A 627 19.36 -17.38 6.10
C PHE A 627 18.21 -17.11 7.09
N SER A 628 18.52 -17.18 8.40
CA SER A 628 17.56 -16.86 9.46
C SER A 628 17.39 -15.36 9.61
N LEU A 629 16.13 -14.89 9.70
CA LEU A 629 15.84 -13.47 9.95
C LEU A 629 16.01 -13.07 11.42
N GLY A 630 16.03 -14.05 12.35
CA GLY A 630 16.25 -13.81 13.78
C GLY A 630 17.72 -13.75 14.19
N ALA A 631 18.66 -14.10 13.29
CA ALA A 631 20.09 -14.06 13.58
C ALA A 631 20.63 -12.62 13.51
N LEU A 632 21.50 -12.26 14.46
CA LEU A 632 22.08 -10.91 14.54
C LEU A 632 23.43 -10.80 13.83
N ASN A 633 24.07 -11.92 13.53
CA ASN A 633 25.32 -11.97 12.75
C ASN A 633 25.50 -13.32 12.05
N LYS A 634 26.41 -13.33 11.07
CA LYS A 634 26.69 -14.49 10.20
C LYS A 634 27.32 -15.69 10.91
N VAL A 635 27.97 -15.49 12.07
CA VAL A 635 28.68 -16.57 12.78
C VAL A 635 27.80 -17.31 13.77
N GLU A 636 26.60 -16.81 14.06
CA GLU A 636 25.60 -17.55 14.83
C GLU A 636 25.27 -18.89 14.17
N LYS A 637 25.10 -19.92 15.01
CA LYS A 637 24.64 -21.23 14.56
C LYS A 637 23.29 -21.07 13.85
N GLY A 638 23.16 -21.64 12.66
CA GLY A 638 21.93 -21.55 11.87
C GLY A 638 21.68 -20.17 11.24
N ALA A 639 22.63 -19.22 11.29
CA ALA A 639 22.47 -17.92 10.64
C ALA A 639 22.36 -18.08 9.12
N VAL A 640 23.27 -18.82 8.50
CA VAL A 640 23.20 -19.22 7.09
C VAL A 640 22.82 -20.69 7.00
N THR A 641 21.58 -20.95 6.61
CA THR A 641 20.99 -22.30 6.60
C THR A 641 21.30 -23.06 5.31
N GLN A 642 21.48 -22.32 4.20
CA GLN A 642 21.94 -22.91 2.94
C GLN A 642 22.71 -21.88 2.11
N ARG A 643 24.00 -22.14 1.86
CA ARG A 643 24.91 -21.19 1.20
C ARG A 643 24.61 -20.95 -0.28
N ILE A 644 24.13 -21.96 -0.99
CA ILE A 644 23.73 -21.90 -2.40
C ILE A 644 22.37 -22.56 -2.53
N VAL A 645 21.37 -21.78 -2.91
CA VAL A 645 19.98 -22.21 -3.04
C VAL A 645 19.63 -22.45 -4.52
N ALA A 646 19.70 -21.40 -5.33
CA ALA A 646 19.36 -21.43 -6.75
C ALA A 646 20.23 -20.48 -7.58
N LEU A 647 20.32 -20.75 -8.89
CA LEU A 647 20.83 -19.81 -9.89
C LEU A 647 19.70 -18.91 -10.39
N HIS A 648 19.91 -17.60 -10.35
CA HIS A 648 18.91 -16.60 -10.71
C HIS A 648 19.20 -15.93 -12.04
N ALA A 649 18.15 -15.79 -12.84
CA ALA A 649 18.15 -15.06 -14.11
C ALA A 649 16.89 -14.18 -14.24
N GLU A 650 16.92 -13.19 -15.12
CA GLU A 650 15.79 -12.32 -15.43
C GLU A 650 15.61 -12.21 -16.95
N VAL A 651 14.37 -12.39 -17.42
CA VAL A 651 14.00 -12.14 -18.81
C VAL A 651 12.89 -11.09 -18.85
N THR A 652 13.22 -9.91 -19.37
CA THR A 652 12.35 -8.72 -19.29
C THR A 652 12.46 -7.84 -20.53
N LEU A 653 11.37 -7.15 -20.89
CA LEU A 653 11.32 -6.08 -21.88
C LEU A 653 12.05 -4.81 -21.44
N LYS A 654 12.39 -4.67 -20.15
CA LYS A 654 13.14 -3.50 -19.63
C LYS A 654 14.64 -3.58 -19.88
N ALA A 655 15.16 -4.77 -20.20
CA ALA A 655 16.56 -4.95 -20.49
C ALA A 655 16.93 -4.23 -21.79
N LYS A 656 18.22 -3.87 -21.92
CA LYS A 656 18.75 -3.29 -23.15
C LYS A 656 18.68 -4.26 -24.33
N GLU A 657 18.78 -5.56 -24.04
CA GLU A 657 18.77 -6.64 -25.03
C GLU A 657 17.35 -7.15 -25.28
N SER A 658 17.05 -7.61 -26.50
CA SER A 658 15.75 -8.18 -26.81
C SER A 658 15.51 -9.47 -26.02
N VAL A 659 14.25 -9.82 -25.78
CA VAL A 659 13.86 -11.11 -25.18
C VAL A 659 14.46 -12.28 -25.97
N SER A 660 14.49 -12.19 -27.30
CA SER A 660 15.11 -13.24 -28.14
C SER A 660 16.60 -13.41 -27.88
N THR A 661 17.35 -12.33 -27.68
CA THR A 661 18.77 -12.38 -27.30
C THR A 661 18.97 -12.94 -25.90
N GLN A 662 18.16 -12.51 -24.94
CA GLN A 662 18.20 -12.99 -23.56
C GLN A 662 17.96 -14.52 -23.51
N VAL A 663 16.92 -15.02 -24.17
CA VAL A 663 16.60 -16.45 -24.25
C VAL A 663 17.69 -17.23 -25.00
N ALA A 664 18.23 -16.69 -26.10
CA ALA A 664 19.32 -17.34 -26.84
C ALA A 664 20.57 -17.51 -25.97
N ARG A 665 20.93 -16.52 -25.16
CA ARG A 665 22.04 -16.60 -24.22
C ARG A 665 21.80 -17.60 -23.09
N LEU A 666 20.58 -17.63 -22.54
CA LEU A 666 20.22 -18.60 -21.51
C LEU A 666 20.27 -20.04 -22.07
N ARG A 667 19.82 -20.25 -23.30
CA ARG A 667 19.96 -21.54 -24.01
C ARG A 667 21.41 -21.94 -24.17
N ALA A 668 22.25 -21.04 -24.70
CA ALA A 668 23.67 -21.29 -24.88
C ALA A 668 24.34 -21.66 -23.56
N LEU A 669 24.08 -20.90 -22.48
CA LEU A 669 24.60 -21.18 -21.15
C LEU A 669 24.27 -22.60 -20.66
N LEU A 670 23.01 -23.01 -20.75
CA LEU A 670 22.58 -24.33 -20.27
C LEU A 670 23.15 -25.48 -21.11
N LEU A 671 23.15 -25.33 -22.44
CA LEU A 671 23.68 -26.36 -23.35
C LEU A 671 25.21 -26.45 -23.30
N ASP A 672 25.91 -25.34 -23.20
CA ASP A 672 27.36 -25.32 -23.06
C ASP A 672 27.78 -25.90 -21.70
N ALA A 673 27.01 -25.64 -20.64
CA ALA A 673 27.23 -26.26 -19.34
C ALA A 673 27.10 -27.80 -19.41
N TRP A 674 26.10 -28.31 -20.13
CA TRP A 674 25.94 -29.75 -20.37
C TRP A 674 27.10 -30.35 -21.18
N ARG A 675 27.54 -29.65 -22.23
CA ARG A 675 28.60 -30.12 -23.15
C ARG A 675 30.01 -29.99 -22.57
N SER A 676 30.20 -29.11 -21.58
CA SER A 676 31.50 -28.86 -20.98
C SER A 676 31.95 -30.05 -20.12
N ASP A 677 33.10 -30.62 -20.48
CA ASP A 677 33.70 -31.75 -19.77
C ASP A 677 34.20 -31.31 -18.37
N THR A 678 33.90 -32.11 -17.35
CA THR A 678 34.17 -31.84 -15.92
C THR A 678 35.64 -31.69 -15.54
N GLY A 679 36.56 -31.84 -16.50
CA GLY A 679 38.01 -31.74 -16.31
C GLY A 679 38.69 -30.48 -16.87
N LYS A 680 37.96 -29.58 -17.56
CA LYS A 680 38.51 -28.27 -18.01
C LYS A 680 38.17 -27.17 -16.99
N GLN A 681 38.99 -26.12 -16.96
CA GLN A 681 38.82 -24.94 -16.11
C GLN A 681 37.58 -24.14 -16.55
N ALA A 682 36.39 -24.61 -16.18
CA ALA A 682 35.11 -23.97 -16.43
C ALA A 682 34.99 -22.69 -15.58
N SER A 683 34.24 -21.70 -16.08
CA SER A 683 33.90 -20.54 -15.26
C SER A 683 32.90 -20.90 -14.16
N GLU A 684 32.86 -20.12 -13.09
CA GLU A 684 31.89 -20.34 -11.98
C GLU A 684 30.44 -20.34 -12.48
N LEU A 685 30.14 -19.53 -13.51
CA LEU A 685 28.84 -19.50 -14.15
C LEU A 685 28.49 -20.81 -14.86
N ILE A 686 29.46 -21.41 -15.57
CA ILE A 686 29.27 -22.72 -16.23
C ILE A 686 29.09 -23.82 -15.18
N GLU A 687 29.86 -23.81 -14.09
CA GLU A 687 29.70 -24.75 -12.99
C GLU A 687 28.32 -24.62 -12.32
N ALA A 688 27.84 -23.41 -12.08
CA ALA A 688 26.50 -23.19 -11.55
C ALA A 688 25.41 -23.70 -12.51
N ALA A 689 25.54 -23.42 -13.81
CA ALA A 689 24.63 -23.93 -14.83
C ALA A 689 24.70 -25.46 -14.97
N GLN A 690 25.87 -26.08 -14.75
CA GLN A 690 26.03 -27.54 -14.69
C GLN A 690 25.18 -28.14 -13.57
N ARG A 691 25.20 -27.52 -12.38
CA ARG A 691 24.38 -27.93 -11.25
C ARG A 691 22.89 -27.80 -11.55
N VAL A 692 22.49 -26.79 -12.33
CA VAL A 692 21.11 -26.65 -12.84
C VAL A 692 20.74 -27.80 -13.77
N VAL A 693 21.49 -28.05 -14.85
CA VAL A 693 21.11 -29.10 -15.82
C VAL A 693 21.25 -30.52 -15.25
N ARG A 694 22.01 -30.69 -14.15
CA ARG A 694 22.03 -31.92 -13.33
C ARG A 694 20.88 -31.99 -12.31
N GLY A 695 20.03 -30.97 -12.20
CA GLY A 695 18.94 -30.95 -11.23
C GLY A 695 19.38 -30.89 -9.77
N GLU A 696 20.59 -30.40 -9.49
CA GLU A 696 21.11 -30.24 -8.12
C GLU A 696 20.63 -28.94 -7.46
N ILE A 697 20.41 -27.89 -8.25
CA ILE A 697 19.80 -26.62 -7.84
C ILE A 697 18.81 -26.16 -8.92
N PRO A 698 17.75 -25.43 -8.58
CA PRO A 698 16.84 -24.90 -9.58
C PRO A 698 17.42 -23.69 -10.31
N LEU A 699 16.93 -23.47 -11.52
CA LEU A 699 17.00 -22.19 -12.23
C LEU A 699 15.74 -21.39 -11.89
N VAL A 700 15.91 -20.23 -11.28
CA VAL A 700 14.82 -19.30 -10.98
C VAL A 700 14.90 -18.16 -11.98
N VAL A 701 13.88 -18.02 -12.82
CA VAL A 701 13.82 -16.97 -13.85
C VAL A 701 12.73 -15.98 -13.51
N LYS A 702 13.12 -14.71 -13.33
CA LYS A 702 12.16 -13.63 -13.17
C LYS A 702 11.54 -13.26 -14.51
N ALA A 703 10.22 -13.43 -14.63
CA ALA A 703 9.43 -13.13 -15.82
C ALA A 703 7.97 -12.87 -15.43
N HIS A 704 7.28 -11.98 -16.14
CA HIS A 704 5.89 -11.62 -15.84
C HIS A 704 4.91 -11.91 -16.99
N SER A 705 5.33 -11.66 -18.23
CA SER A 705 4.50 -11.82 -19.43
C SER A 705 4.26 -13.29 -19.74
N ALA A 706 3.02 -13.64 -20.11
CA ALA A 706 2.67 -15.00 -20.53
C ALA A 706 3.49 -15.46 -21.75
N ASP A 707 3.78 -14.55 -22.68
CA ASP A 707 4.54 -14.86 -23.90
C ASP A 707 6.01 -15.18 -23.60
N VAL A 708 6.60 -14.42 -22.66
CA VAL A 708 7.97 -14.68 -22.18
C VAL A 708 8.02 -16.01 -21.42
N ILE A 709 7.05 -16.27 -20.56
CA ILE A 709 6.99 -17.51 -19.78
C ILE A 709 6.81 -18.71 -20.72
N ALA A 710 5.93 -18.64 -21.72
CA ALA A 710 5.78 -19.70 -22.73
C ALA A 710 7.10 -19.97 -23.47
N THR A 711 7.84 -18.92 -23.83
CA THR A 711 9.17 -19.06 -24.45
C THR A 711 10.17 -19.76 -23.51
N LEU A 712 10.09 -19.53 -22.20
CA LEU A 712 10.91 -20.23 -21.20
C LEU A 712 10.52 -21.70 -21.04
N LEU A 713 9.22 -22.04 -21.22
CA LEU A 713 8.78 -23.44 -21.24
C LEU A 713 9.33 -24.18 -22.47
N ASP A 714 9.37 -23.54 -23.64
CA ASP A 714 9.99 -24.12 -24.83
C ASP A 714 11.51 -24.27 -24.66
N LEU A 715 12.18 -23.28 -24.06
CA LEU A 715 13.58 -23.39 -23.70
C LEU A 715 13.85 -24.61 -22.79
N LYS A 716 13.00 -24.82 -21.77
CA LYS A 716 13.11 -25.99 -20.89
C LYS A 716 12.99 -27.28 -21.70
N LYS A 717 11.98 -27.41 -22.56
CA LYS A 717 11.78 -28.58 -23.42
C LYS A 717 12.98 -28.83 -24.32
N ASP A 718 13.52 -27.80 -24.97
CA ASP A 718 14.71 -27.89 -25.84
C ASP A 718 15.92 -28.44 -25.07
N VAL A 719 16.19 -27.89 -23.89
CA VAL A 719 17.32 -28.30 -23.05
C VAL A 719 17.13 -29.72 -22.53
N GLU A 720 15.94 -30.09 -22.09
CA GLU A 720 15.65 -31.46 -21.62
C GLU A 720 15.74 -32.49 -22.76
N ALA A 721 15.33 -32.12 -23.97
CA ALA A 721 15.46 -32.98 -25.15
C ALA A 721 16.94 -33.22 -25.54
N GLU A 722 17.78 -32.18 -25.51
CA GLU A 722 19.20 -32.29 -25.85
C GLU A 722 20.01 -33.01 -24.74
N THR A 723 19.68 -32.74 -23.47
CA THR A 723 20.42 -33.32 -22.33
C THR A 723 19.90 -34.70 -21.91
N GLY A 724 18.67 -35.06 -22.29
CA GLY A 724 17.99 -36.27 -21.82
C GLY A 724 17.68 -36.26 -20.32
N ARG A 725 17.78 -35.11 -19.65
CA ARG A 725 17.63 -34.98 -18.20
C ARG A 725 16.69 -33.82 -17.85
N ALA A 726 15.73 -34.10 -16.98
CA ALA A 726 14.86 -33.07 -16.44
C ALA A 726 15.61 -32.18 -15.44
N PHE A 727 15.32 -30.87 -15.46
CA PHE A 727 15.83 -29.92 -14.47
C PHE A 727 14.73 -29.01 -13.92
N SER A 728 14.94 -28.47 -12.72
CA SER A 728 13.95 -27.62 -12.06
C SER A 728 14.02 -26.19 -12.58
N LEU A 729 12.93 -25.70 -13.18
CA LEU A 729 12.72 -24.32 -13.57
C LEU A 729 11.59 -23.74 -12.71
N THR A 730 11.83 -22.58 -12.12
CA THR A 730 10.84 -21.82 -11.34
C THR A 730 10.68 -20.44 -11.95
N ILE A 731 9.44 -20.00 -12.15
CA ILE A 731 9.15 -18.61 -12.55
C ILE A 731 8.98 -17.77 -11.29
N ALA A 732 9.78 -16.72 -11.16
CA ALA A 732 9.58 -15.69 -10.14
C ALA A 732 8.87 -14.48 -10.76
N GLY A 733 7.75 -14.05 -10.20
CA GLY A 733 6.88 -13.03 -10.80
C GLY A 733 5.59 -13.66 -11.28
N GLY A 734 5.46 -13.87 -12.58
CA GLY A 734 4.31 -14.57 -13.15
C GLY A 734 3.00 -13.81 -13.05
N THR A 735 3.00 -12.49 -13.23
CA THR A 735 1.77 -11.67 -13.17
C THR A 735 0.72 -12.13 -14.18
N GLU A 736 1.13 -12.54 -15.37
CA GLU A 736 0.24 -13.06 -16.41
C GLU A 736 0.24 -14.62 -16.47
N ALA A 737 0.82 -15.29 -15.47
CA ALA A 737 0.98 -16.75 -15.49
C ALA A 737 -0.36 -17.51 -15.50
N HIS A 738 -1.42 -16.95 -14.91
CA HIS A 738 -2.77 -17.50 -15.00
C HIS A 738 -3.26 -17.75 -16.44
N LEU A 739 -2.75 -17.03 -17.44
CA LEU A 739 -3.14 -17.20 -18.85
C LEU A 739 -2.63 -18.51 -19.47
N ILE A 740 -1.60 -19.13 -18.87
CA ILE A 740 -0.94 -20.35 -19.34
C ILE A 740 -0.72 -21.35 -18.20
N ALA A 741 -1.61 -21.31 -17.20
CA ALA A 741 -1.53 -22.14 -16.01
C ALA A 741 -1.53 -23.66 -16.33
N PRO A 742 -2.35 -24.17 -17.30
CA PRO A 742 -2.30 -25.57 -17.70
C PRO A 742 -0.93 -25.99 -18.27
N GLU A 743 -0.30 -25.15 -19.08
CA GLU A 743 1.00 -25.41 -19.68
C GLU A 743 2.13 -25.42 -18.64
N LEU A 744 2.05 -24.53 -17.64
CA LEU A 744 2.95 -24.51 -16.49
C LEU A 744 2.86 -25.82 -15.70
N ALA A 745 1.63 -26.25 -15.36
CA ALA A 745 1.38 -27.48 -14.64
C ALA A 745 1.87 -28.71 -15.43
N ALA A 746 1.56 -28.79 -16.73
CA ALA A 746 1.99 -29.87 -17.61
C ALA A 746 3.52 -29.95 -17.76
N SER A 747 4.22 -28.83 -17.64
CA SER A 747 5.69 -28.76 -17.71
C SER A 747 6.37 -28.95 -16.36
N GLY A 748 5.62 -29.13 -15.27
CA GLY A 748 6.14 -29.21 -13.91
C GLY A 748 6.86 -27.94 -13.45
N VAL A 749 6.50 -26.78 -14.02
CA VAL A 749 7.11 -25.48 -13.70
C VAL A 749 6.23 -24.77 -12.70
N GLY A 750 6.79 -24.53 -11.51
CA GLY A 750 6.10 -23.79 -10.46
C GLY A 750 6.31 -22.28 -10.54
N VAL A 751 5.47 -21.53 -9.83
CA VAL A 751 5.45 -20.06 -9.88
C VAL A 751 5.55 -19.48 -8.46
N LEU A 752 6.54 -18.63 -8.25
CA LEU A 752 6.62 -17.72 -7.11
C LEU A 752 5.96 -16.39 -7.49
N VAL A 753 4.69 -16.21 -7.11
CA VAL A 753 3.93 -15.01 -7.43
C VAL A 753 4.44 -13.84 -6.58
N LEU A 754 5.22 -12.96 -7.22
CA LEU A 754 5.75 -11.76 -6.58
C LEU A 754 4.68 -10.65 -6.67
N SER A 755 4.11 -10.27 -5.52
CA SER A 755 2.89 -9.44 -5.37
C SER A 755 1.59 -10.23 -5.64
N PRO A 756 1.07 -10.98 -4.65
CA PRO A 756 -0.15 -11.79 -4.79
C PRO A 756 -1.38 -10.96 -5.18
N ARG A 757 -1.42 -9.71 -4.71
CA ARG A 757 -2.36 -8.67 -5.12
C ARG A 757 -1.90 -8.03 -6.44
N SER A 758 -2.39 -8.57 -7.55
CA SER A 758 -1.96 -8.17 -8.90
C SER A 758 -2.39 -6.74 -9.28
N PHE A 759 -1.53 -6.03 -10.01
CA PHE A 759 -1.77 -4.68 -10.52
C PHE A 759 -0.96 -4.44 -11.82
N PRO A 760 -1.49 -3.71 -12.81
CA PRO A 760 -0.85 -3.52 -14.10
C PRO A 760 0.20 -2.39 -14.04
N TYR A 761 1.31 -2.62 -13.33
CA TYR A 761 2.33 -1.58 -13.14
C TYR A 761 2.99 -1.11 -14.45
N ASP A 762 3.22 -2.03 -15.37
CA ASP A 762 3.94 -1.80 -16.62
C ASP A 762 3.48 -2.76 -17.71
N TRP A 763 4.01 -2.60 -18.92
CA TRP A 763 3.58 -3.34 -20.10
C TRP A 763 3.66 -4.87 -19.97
N GLU A 764 4.65 -5.40 -19.25
CA GLU A 764 4.82 -6.85 -19.05
C GLU A 764 3.85 -7.43 -18.02
N ARG A 765 3.16 -6.56 -17.29
CA ARG A 765 2.25 -6.90 -16.19
C ARG A 765 0.82 -6.45 -16.48
N LYS A 766 0.50 -6.10 -17.74
CA LYS A 766 -0.78 -5.46 -18.07
C LYS A 766 -1.99 -6.41 -18.00
N ARG A 767 -1.85 -7.69 -18.41
CA ARG A 767 -2.96 -8.65 -18.40
C ARG A 767 -3.06 -9.29 -17.01
N ILE A 768 -3.59 -8.55 -16.04
CA ILE A 768 -3.75 -9.05 -14.67
C ILE A 768 -5.02 -9.87 -14.47
N SER A 769 -5.00 -10.76 -13.48
CA SER A 769 -6.22 -11.29 -12.86
C SER A 769 -6.39 -10.65 -11.48
N PRO A 770 -7.21 -9.58 -11.36
CA PRO A 770 -7.31 -8.77 -10.14
C PRO A 770 -7.95 -9.50 -8.95
N GLY A 771 -8.71 -10.57 -9.17
CA GLY A 771 -9.55 -11.18 -8.15
C GLY A 771 -10.83 -10.37 -7.86
N PRO A 772 -11.63 -10.78 -6.86
CA PRO A 772 -12.89 -10.14 -6.53
C PRO A 772 -12.76 -8.63 -6.24
N PRO A 773 -13.75 -7.80 -6.62
CA PRO A 773 -15.02 -8.18 -7.25
C PRO A 773 -14.96 -8.28 -8.79
N LEU A 774 -13.81 -8.04 -9.41
CA LEU A 774 -13.71 -7.92 -10.87
C LEU A 774 -13.58 -9.27 -11.58
N THR A 775 -12.83 -10.21 -11.01
CA THR A 775 -12.72 -11.57 -11.53
C THR A 775 -12.99 -12.56 -10.41
N LYS A 776 -13.48 -13.75 -10.77
CA LYS A 776 -13.72 -14.82 -9.78
C LYS A 776 -12.41 -15.25 -9.09
N ASP A 777 -11.36 -15.37 -9.89
CA ASP A 777 -10.08 -15.91 -9.43
C ASP A 777 -9.00 -14.83 -9.49
N SER A 778 -8.18 -14.78 -8.45
CA SER A 778 -6.90 -14.06 -8.50
C SER A 778 -5.86 -14.88 -9.26
N ASN A 779 -4.74 -14.27 -9.63
CA ASN A 779 -3.63 -14.96 -10.30
C ASN A 779 -3.15 -16.19 -9.50
N VAL A 780 -3.09 -16.08 -8.17
CA VAL A 780 -2.67 -17.19 -7.29
C VAL A 780 -3.68 -18.34 -7.35
N LEU A 781 -4.98 -18.05 -7.20
CA LEU A 781 -6.01 -19.08 -7.19
C LEU A 781 -6.11 -19.82 -8.53
N ALA A 782 -6.06 -19.09 -9.65
CA ALA A 782 -6.08 -19.68 -10.99
C ALA A 782 -4.92 -20.68 -11.20
N LEU A 783 -3.72 -20.36 -10.70
CA LEU A 783 -2.56 -21.25 -10.77
C LEU A 783 -2.72 -22.48 -9.87
N VAL A 784 -3.20 -22.30 -8.64
CA VAL A 784 -3.44 -23.40 -7.71
C VAL A 784 -4.47 -24.38 -8.28
N GLU A 785 -5.58 -23.88 -8.84
CA GLU A 785 -6.62 -24.72 -9.44
C GLU A 785 -6.13 -25.50 -10.67
N ALA A 786 -5.19 -24.94 -11.43
CA ALA A 786 -4.55 -25.63 -12.54
C ALA A 786 -3.53 -26.72 -12.10
N GLY A 787 -3.28 -26.86 -10.79
CA GLY A 787 -2.30 -27.81 -10.26
C GLY A 787 -0.85 -27.33 -10.30
N VAL A 788 -0.62 -26.03 -10.50
CA VAL A 788 0.72 -25.43 -10.43
C VAL A 788 1.17 -25.38 -8.97
N THR A 789 2.43 -25.72 -8.68
CA THR A 789 3.00 -25.44 -7.35
C THR A 789 3.22 -23.93 -7.24
N VAL A 790 2.48 -23.28 -6.34
CA VAL A 790 2.51 -21.82 -6.15
C VAL A 790 3.11 -21.46 -4.81
N GLY A 791 4.07 -20.54 -4.80
CA GLY A 791 4.48 -19.81 -3.61
C GLY A 791 4.23 -18.32 -3.81
N ILE A 792 4.18 -17.54 -2.73
CA ILE A 792 3.97 -16.09 -2.80
C ILE A 792 5.17 -15.33 -2.22
N GLY A 793 5.55 -14.25 -2.89
CA GLY A 793 6.45 -13.24 -2.34
C GLY A 793 5.67 -12.12 -1.64
N PRO A 794 6.36 -11.24 -0.90
CA PRO A 794 5.70 -10.15 -0.20
C PRO A 794 5.06 -9.17 -1.19
N HIS A 795 3.86 -8.68 -0.86
CA HIS A 795 3.34 -7.49 -1.50
C HIS A 795 4.07 -6.25 -0.95
N GLY A 796 4.45 -5.33 -1.82
CA GLY A 796 5.12 -4.09 -1.43
C GLY A 796 4.46 -2.89 -2.09
N ALA A 797 5.28 -1.90 -2.47
CA ALA A 797 4.80 -0.72 -3.18
C ALA A 797 4.50 -1.04 -4.66
N SER A 798 5.13 -0.38 -5.63
CA SER A 798 5.00 -0.71 -7.06
C SER A 798 5.64 -2.07 -7.47
N GLY A 799 5.60 -3.06 -6.57
CA GLY A 799 6.24 -4.37 -6.61
C GLY A 799 6.66 -4.83 -5.20
N PRO A 800 7.35 -5.99 -5.07
CA PRO A 800 7.84 -6.49 -3.79
C PRO A 800 8.74 -5.48 -3.08
N SER A 801 8.64 -5.37 -1.74
CA SER A 801 9.45 -4.45 -0.94
C SER A 801 9.76 -5.04 0.44
N SER A 802 10.95 -4.76 0.99
CA SER A 802 11.41 -5.35 2.26
C SER A 802 10.47 -5.07 3.44
N TRP A 803 9.95 -3.84 3.54
CA TRP A 803 8.97 -3.47 4.56
C TRP A 803 7.68 -4.31 4.51
N GLY A 804 7.30 -4.80 3.32
CA GLY A 804 6.08 -5.57 3.11
C GLY A 804 6.18 -7.02 3.59
N VAL A 805 7.40 -7.51 3.90
CA VAL A 805 7.61 -8.89 4.34
C VAL A 805 6.88 -9.20 5.65
N ARG A 806 6.80 -8.25 6.58
CA ARG A 806 6.01 -8.46 7.81
C ARG A 806 4.51 -8.66 7.55
N ASN A 807 4.02 -8.21 6.39
CA ASN A 807 2.62 -8.30 6.01
C ASN A 807 2.29 -9.64 5.33
N THR A 808 3.26 -10.56 5.18
CA THR A 808 3.05 -11.87 4.55
C THR A 808 1.84 -12.60 5.15
N ARG A 809 1.66 -12.55 6.48
CA ARG A 809 0.49 -13.15 7.12
C ARG A 809 -0.83 -12.55 6.62
N PHE A 810 -0.90 -11.24 6.42
CA PHE A 810 -2.09 -10.55 5.92
C PHE A 810 -2.36 -10.91 4.46
N ASP A 811 -1.32 -11.00 3.63
CA ASP A 811 -1.45 -11.46 2.25
C ASP A 811 -1.97 -12.90 2.18
N VAL A 812 -1.52 -13.80 3.06
CA VAL A 812 -2.01 -15.20 3.14
C VAL A 812 -3.46 -15.25 3.64
N ILE A 813 -3.81 -14.49 4.68
CA ILE A 813 -5.19 -14.41 5.19
C ILE A 813 -6.13 -13.91 4.09
N TRP A 814 -5.73 -12.88 3.36
CA TRP A 814 -6.51 -12.35 2.24
C TRP A 814 -6.79 -13.42 1.20
N LEU A 815 -5.75 -14.14 0.75
CA LEU A 815 -5.86 -15.25 -0.22
C LEU A 815 -6.77 -16.37 0.29
N LEU A 816 -6.67 -16.72 1.57
CA LEU A 816 -7.54 -17.72 2.20
C LEU A 816 -9.01 -17.28 2.16
N LEU A 817 -9.29 -16.02 2.53
CA LEU A 817 -10.65 -15.48 2.59
C LEU A 817 -11.27 -15.32 1.19
N GLU A 818 -10.52 -14.87 0.19
CA GLU A 818 -11.04 -14.74 -1.19
C GLU A 818 -11.18 -16.10 -1.91
N SER A 819 -10.55 -17.16 -1.39
CA SER A 819 -10.61 -18.49 -1.99
C SER A 819 -12.00 -19.14 -1.94
N ASP A 820 -12.94 -18.57 -1.18
CA ASP A 820 -14.29 -19.11 -1.01
C ASP A 820 -14.30 -20.55 -0.46
N GLY A 821 -13.31 -20.88 0.39
CA GLY A 821 -13.14 -22.22 0.98
C GLY A 821 -12.37 -23.22 0.09
N ARG A 822 -11.86 -22.79 -1.08
CA ARG A 822 -11.04 -23.64 -1.96
C ARG A 822 -9.63 -23.88 -1.44
N LEU A 823 -9.12 -22.99 -0.58
CA LEU A 823 -7.87 -23.19 0.14
C LEU A 823 -8.17 -23.63 1.58
N SER A 824 -7.53 -24.72 2.03
CA SER A 824 -7.45 -25.04 3.45
C SER A 824 -6.43 -24.16 4.15
N LYS A 825 -6.45 -24.10 5.49
CA LYS A 825 -5.44 -23.37 6.27
C LYS A 825 -4.01 -23.89 5.98
N GLU A 826 -3.86 -25.20 5.87
CA GLU A 826 -2.57 -25.85 5.58
C GLU A 826 -2.05 -25.47 4.19
N HIS A 827 -2.91 -25.48 3.17
CA HIS A 827 -2.54 -25.04 1.84
C HIS A 827 -2.20 -23.54 1.80
N ALA A 828 -2.95 -22.70 2.52
CA ALA A 828 -2.67 -21.26 2.61
C ALA A 828 -1.31 -21.00 3.30
N LEU A 829 -1.00 -21.69 4.39
CA LEU A 829 0.32 -21.63 5.03
C LEU A 829 1.43 -22.09 4.08
N ALA A 830 1.21 -23.16 3.33
CA ALA A 830 2.18 -23.71 2.37
C ALA A 830 2.56 -22.69 1.28
N LEU A 831 1.63 -21.84 0.82
CA LEU A 831 1.89 -20.78 -0.17
C LEU A 831 3.03 -19.84 0.27
N ALA A 832 3.18 -19.58 1.56
CA ALA A 832 4.21 -18.69 2.11
C ALA A 832 5.27 -19.44 2.94
N SER A 833 5.36 -20.76 2.82
CA SER A 833 6.34 -21.59 3.56
C SER A 833 6.91 -22.70 2.67
N THR A 834 6.39 -23.91 2.78
CA THR A 834 6.92 -25.13 2.13
C THR A 834 6.94 -25.04 0.61
N ASN A 835 5.97 -24.38 -0.02
CA ASN A 835 6.00 -24.16 -1.47
C ASN A 835 7.12 -23.20 -1.87
N VAL A 836 7.39 -22.16 -1.07
CA VAL A 836 8.50 -21.24 -1.32
C VAL A 836 9.84 -21.97 -1.22
N GLU A 837 10.00 -22.81 -0.18
CA GLU A 837 11.19 -23.65 -0.01
C GLU A 837 11.38 -24.60 -1.20
N LYS A 838 10.33 -25.32 -1.59
CA LYS A 838 10.34 -26.27 -2.71
C LYS A 838 10.69 -25.58 -4.04
N LEU A 839 10.08 -24.44 -4.34
CA LEU A 839 10.29 -23.71 -5.59
C LEU A 839 11.69 -23.13 -5.71
N LEU A 840 12.32 -22.78 -4.59
CA LEU A 840 13.68 -22.25 -4.57
C LEU A 840 14.74 -23.33 -4.38
N GLY A 841 14.37 -24.56 -4.00
CA GLY A 841 15.32 -25.61 -3.63
C GLY A 841 15.99 -25.35 -2.28
N ALA A 842 15.33 -24.61 -1.39
CA ALA A 842 15.77 -24.44 -0.02
C ALA A 842 15.35 -25.66 0.83
N LYS A 843 16.22 -26.09 1.74
CA LYS A 843 15.88 -27.08 2.78
C LYS A 843 14.75 -26.55 3.67
N SER A 844 14.01 -27.41 4.38
CA SER A 844 13.05 -26.98 5.40
C SER A 844 13.75 -26.23 6.55
N SER A 845 13.16 -25.15 7.07
CA SER A 845 13.64 -24.48 8.29
C SER A 845 13.36 -25.29 9.55
N GLY A 846 12.21 -25.98 9.60
CA GLY A 846 11.70 -26.64 10.80
C GLY A 846 11.31 -25.68 11.94
N ASP A 847 11.31 -24.36 11.69
CA ASP A 847 10.96 -23.36 12.71
C ASP A 847 9.44 -23.35 12.98
N LEU A 848 9.07 -23.20 14.24
CA LEU A 848 7.68 -23.02 14.66
C LEU A 848 7.49 -21.66 15.33
N VAL A 849 6.43 -20.96 14.93
CA VAL A 849 6.04 -19.64 15.43
C VAL A 849 4.90 -19.81 16.43
N ALA A 850 5.08 -19.28 17.64
CA ALA A 850 4.06 -19.22 18.67
C ALA A 850 3.29 -17.89 18.59
N THR A 851 1.96 -17.99 18.53
CA THR A 851 1.05 -16.84 18.52
C THR A 851 0.15 -16.84 19.74
N ARG A 852 -0.18 -15.66 20.25
CA ARG A 852 -1.19 -15.43 21.29
C ARG A 852 -2.53 -15.05 20.65
N SER A 853 -3.64 -15.47 21.27
CA SER A 853 -5.03 -15.11 20.91
C SER A 853 -5.44 -15.53 19.49
N GLY A 854 -5.06 -16.74 19.08
CA GLY A 854 -5.33 -17.30 17.75
C GLY A 854 -4.07 -17.81 17.05
N GLY A 855 -4.24 -18.35 15.85
CA GLY A 855 -3.16 -18.84 14.97
C GLY A 855 -2.62 -17.77 14.02
N LEU A 856 -1.56 -18.12 13.29
CA LEU A 856 -0.85 -17.21 12.38
C LEU A 856 -1.72 -16.65 11.24
N LEU A 857 -2.86 -17.30 10.95
CA LEU A 857 -3.86 -16.87 9.96
C LEU A 857 -5.10 -16.18 10.58
N ASP A 858 -5.06 -15.86 11.87
CA ASP A 858 -6.11 -15.07 12.51
C ASP A 858 -5.64 -13.61 12.63
N PHE A 859 -6.48 -12.66 12.17
CA PHE A 859 -6.12 -11.23 12.13
C PHE A 859 -5.74 -10.67 13.50
N GLY A 860 -6.49 -11.06 14.54
CA GLY A 860 -6.29 -10.61 15.92
C GLY A 860 -5.15 -11.29 16.68
N SER A 861 -4.42 -12.22 16.06
CA SER A 861 -3.31 -12.91 16.71
C SER A 861 -2.05 -12.06 16.76
N LYS A 862 -1.19 -12.30 17.76
CA LYS A 862 0.13 -11.66 17.92
C LYS A 862 1.21 -12.73 18.03
N VAL A 863 2.29 -12.60 17.25
CA VAL A 863 3.45 -13.49 17.39
C VAL A 863 4.21 -13.12 18.67
N VAL A 864 4.52 -14.11 19.49
CA VAL A 864 5.18 -13.93 20.81
C VAL A 864 6.46 -14.74 20.98
N GLY A 865 6.72 -15.70 20.09
CA GLY A 865 7.99 -16.41 20.09
C GLY A 865 8.22 -17.32 18.89
N VAL A 866 9.46 -17.77 18.73
CA VAL A 866 9.88 -18.67 17.65
C VAL A 866 10.76 -19.78 18.23
N VAL A 867 10.42 -21.02 17.94
CA VAL A 867 11.20 -22.21 18.28
C VAL A 867 12.02 -22.59 17.05
N SER A 868 13.34 -22.38 17.10
CA SER A 868 14.22 -22.60 15.95
C SER A 868 15.21 -23.75 16.18
N ALA A 869 14.94 -24.89 15.53
CA ALA A 869 15.74 -26.10 15.68
C ALA A 869 17.15 -25.96 15.09
N GLU A 870 17.28 -25.30 13.93
CA GLU A 870 18.57 -25.13 13.25
C GLU A 870 19.52 -24.21 14.05
N ARG A 871 18.98 -23.15 14.66
CA ARG A 871 19.71 -22.27 15.57
C ARG A 871 19.90 -22.87 16.96
N GLY A 872 19.01 -23.76 17.37
CA GLY A 872 18.97 -24.36 18.71
C GLY A 872 18.58 -23.36 19.78
N VAL A 873 17.62 -22.48 19.48
CA VAL A 873 17.16 -21.41 20.39
C VAL A 873 15.64 -21.34 20.45
N ILE A 874 15.12 -20.82 21.55
CA ILE A 874 13.74 -20.33 21.63
C ILE A 874 13.82 -18.81 21.80
N ASP A 875 13.32 -18.08 20.81
CA ASP A 875 13.30 -16.62 20.81
C ASP A 875 11.96 -16.12 21.34
N LEU A 876 11.98 -15.29 22.39
CA LEU A 876 10.81 -14.54 22.86
C LEU A 876 10.89 -13.11 22.32
N LEU A 877 9.74 -12.56 21.91
CA LEU A 877 9.67 -11.37 21.05
C LEU A 877 9.10 -10.13 21.71
#